data_AF-A0A0R3FE14-F1
#
_entry.id   AF-A0A0R3FE14-F1
#
_cell.length_a   1.000
_cell.length_b   1.000
_cell.length_c   1.000
_cell.angle_alpha   90.00
_cell.angle_beta   90.00
_cell.angle_gamma   90.00
#
_symmetry.space_group_name_H-M   'P 1'
#
loop_
_entity.id
_entity.type
_entity.pdbx_description
1 polymer ?
#
loop_
_entity_poly.entity_id
_entity_poly.type
_entity_poly.pdbx_seq_one_letter_code
_entity_poly.pdbx_strand_id
1 'polypeptide(L)'
;MNADQAEITGQSAAPPRLMSLTPGYDERHHSIYLRHLKDAVTGTQSATITNIALTGSYGIGKSSILEKLAAEFEDTSVQLSLSTLGEDPQDPGDASAGAHRSVSITNRIQKEIVKQLLYRETPTSVRDSRFRRIGRFRFWCQLPGSALIAALLVPFIYVLGLADRFVHFAGATIVPRALAYLAVFCFLTAVVSCIRYVTHNQVLLEKLGAGPATISLSTNSQSYFDQYLDEIVYFFEVSKCTLVIFEDIDRFDEPRVFETLRELNTILNSSKQLAGRRIRFIYAIKDSIFERIETSQQPTEPMTARSALSPRANRTKFFDLVIPVVPFITHRNARDLMTETMATDSGVKRDLIDLAAKHITDMRMIKNIRNEFVVFKEKLGLDSTRLPGLTSDALFALVLYKNAHLADFELVKEGTSHLDDIYLASRQLVDENLRKLRRDAFGLRRRLSRIDSVESRAAALGEALKLYVSRVIRHANLPDLTWDRVELTYSGASISDAELVSANFWRELTASDSSTDLTASLPYAPGQLSFTKSDLREALGDDLDVERWHEVDVKELETKLTEIERKRAFLRSADMHDLYRRQDFKMTVGEESLSFKQLTEIHLPTSLASDLMANGYISRNFTLYVSEYYGVHVSLDAMNYLIHFIQPDIVDTHYSLSPADVESVLQEAGSTVLGDRSMYNISILDHLLGAQSAKCDRILDNLTRWGEAEQEFVSAYVADGKHAGELFRRLSQSWSEVFAVITAQDIDDDTRLKLYDGAFSGANLDNQYDISPDVREYLSRQYAQLSALTSPIDDEFAEATLDVLKRFGIVLPSLIGLDPRIRRGVIDRRAYELSERNLVAALDGNSNLALDVMLDSNVEVYRHALGDLAGYVAIVDESLSTPHTISSSTHFGQIVADVAAASIDDVEGVAQRSSPDCRVADLSDVPEAAWSALARSRRIAPTFTNLRRYTEVYGIDENLAAFLAGVERVDVADEDAQSERHSWAVQLLNASAVVPESRTRVELVSSLNLDEYIDISAIEPENGDFFPLLLMKDVVEDVPEVYAAMQPLAWESREQFIAVSSEFTKYATADLIPAQDVGSIMRSGRLSDAVKRAVLTLLPGMSDSLSASAANAVSGYALDMGIAIPLDALSIIAKSGADPAPIITLLGPHLASITLGALSDLLQSMDSPYSALAVSSGETVTVPTSLDISALLRRLRSLGRIRSYRKQRLGAGTNVKLAADTP
;
A
#
# COMPACT_ATOMS: atom_id res chain seq x y z
N MET A 1 53.81 33.17 -15.45
CA MET A 1 54.68 32.00 -15.71
C MET A 1 54.18 31.43 -17.03
N ASN A 2 54.92 31.67 -18.11
CA ASN A 2 54.54 31.28 -19.47
C ASN A 2 54.70 29.76 -19.62
N ALA A 3 53.67 29.09 -20.14
CA ALA A 3 53.76 27.73 -20.64
C ALA A 3 52.86 27.60 -21.89
N ASP A 4 53.54 27.66 -23.02
CA ASP A 4 53.25 27.18 -24.37
C ASP A 4 51.84 26.63 -24.68
N GLN A 5 51.13 27.40 -25.50
CA GLN A 5 50.10 26.89 -26.41
C GLN A 5 50.80 26.15 -27.56
N ALA A 6 50.74 24.82 -27.54
CA ALA A 6 51.02 24.01 -28.71
C ALA A 6 49.78 24.04 -29.63
N GLU A 7 49.82 24.89 -30.66
CA GLU A 7 48.94 24.80 -31.83
C GLU A 7 49.20 23.45 -32.53
N ILE A 8 48.30 22.50 -32.33
CA ILE A 8 48.18 21.33 -33.19
C ILE A 8 47.52 21.81 -34.48
N THR A 9 48.34 22.11 -35.49
CA THR A 9 47.89 22.32 -36.87
C THR A 9 47.37 21.00 -37.44
N GLY A 10 46.10 20.71 -37.22
CA GLY A 10 45.36 19.72 -38.00
C GLY A 10 45.30 20.19 -39.45
N GLN A 11 45.89 19.42 -40.36
CA GLN A 11 45.72 19.61 -41.80
C GLN A 11 44.23 19.50 -42.13
N SER A 12 43.59 20.64 -42.41
CA SER A 12 42.23 20.71 -42.92
C SER A 12 42.20 20.03 -44.29
N ALA A 13 41.61 18.84 -44.34
CA ALA A 13 41.17 18.23 -45.59
C ALA A 13 40.26 19.23 -46.30
N ALA A 14 40.50 19.47 -47.59
CA ALA A 14 39.67 20.39 -48.39
C ALA A 14 38.19 20.01 -48.23
N PRO A 15 37.27 21.00 -48.04
CA PRO A 15 35.87 20.71 -47.77
C PRO A 15 35.28 19.84 -48.89
N PRO A 16 34.49 18.81 -48.54
CA PRO A 16 33.90 17.90 -49.53
C PRO A 16 33.05 18.67 -50.53
N ARG A 17 33.39 18.57 -51.82
CA ARG A 17 32.64 19.26 -52.88
C ARG A 17 31.24 18.66 -53.02
N LEU A 18 30.23 19.53 -52.99
CA LEU A 18 28.84 19.20 -53.31
C LEU A 18 28.70 18.79 -54.79
N MET A 19 27.83 17.83 -55.06
CA MET A 19 27.55 17.34 -56.42
C MET A 19 26.42 18.15 -57.05
N SER A 20 26.59 18.54 -58.34
CA SER A 20 25.52 19.22 -59.07
C SER A 20 24.34 18.28 -59.36
N LEU A 21 23.12 18.80 -59.13
CA LEU A 21 21.86 18.17 -59.53
C LEU A 21 21.43 18.55 -60.96
N THR A 22 22.20 19.40 -61.65
CA THR A 22 21.92 19.75 -63.05
C THR A 22 22.11 18.53 -63.95
N PRO A 23 21.41 18.47 -65.09
CA PRO A 23 21.70 17.47 -66.11
C PRO A 23 23.18 17.53 -66.50
N GLY A 24 23.73 16.37 -66.80
CA GLY A 24 25.14 16.19 -67.13
C GLY A 24 25.25 15.03 -68.10
N TYR A 25 25.84 15.28 -69.26
CA TYR A 25 26.00 14.28 -70.30
C TYR A 25 27.11 13.29 -69.93
N ASP A 26 26.73 12.03 -69.65
CA ASP A 26 27.64 10.90 -69.56
C ASP A 26 27.69 10.13 -70.89
N GLU A 27 28.86 10.11 -71.52
CA GLU A 27 29.07 9.44 -72.80
C GLU A 27 28.81 7.92 -72.75
N ARG A 28 29.13 7.25 -71.62
CA ARG A 28 28.95 5.80 -71.47
C ARG A 28 27.47 5.41 -71.51
N HIS A 29 26.62 6.22 -70.91
CA HIS A 29 25.19 5.92 -70.77
C HIS A 29 24.30 6.59 -71.83
N HIS A 30 24.69 7.75 -72.36
CA HIS A 30 23.80 8.57 -73.20
C HIS A 30 24.11 8.53 -74.71
N SER A 31 25.31 8.09 -75.11
CA SER A 31 25.78 8.23 -76.51
C SER A 31 24.93 7.47 -77.53
N ILE A 32 24.36 6.32 -77.18
CA ILE A 32 23.48 5.54 -78.07
C ILE A 32 22.19 6.28 -78.38
N TYR A 33 21.54 6.89 -77.38
CA TYR A 33 20.30 7.62 -77.56
C TYR A 33 20.52 8.92 -78.32
N LEU A 34 21.61 9.62 -78.02
CA LEU A 34 22.01 10.80 -78.78
C LEU A 34 22.24 10.47 -80.25
N ARG A 35 22.85 9.32 -80.56
CA ARG A 35 23.04 8.85 -81.95
C ARG A 35 21.71 8.60 -82.66
N HIS A 36 20.76 7.92 -82.01
CA HIS A 36 19.43 7.67 -82.58
C HIS A 36 18.64 8.96 -82.80
N LEU A 37 18.73 9.93 -81.88
CA LEU A 37 18.12 11.25 -82.04
C LEU A 37 18.74 12.02 -83.21
N LYS A 38 20.07 12.00 -83.35
CA LYS A 38 20.76 12.61 -84.49
C LYS A 38 20.33 11.97 -85.81
N ASP A 39 20.30 10.64 -85.88
CA ASP A 39 19.88 9.94 -87.09
C ASP A 39 18.42 10.26 -87.46
N ALA A 40 17.53 10.44 -86.47
CA ALA A 40 16.16 10.90 -86.73
C ALA A 40 16.09 12.34 -87.27
N VAL A 41 17.03 13.21 -86.87
CA VAL A 41 17.07 14.63 -87.29
C VAL A 41 17.80 14.82 -88.63
N THR A 42 18.90 14.08 -88.89
CA THR A 42 19.80 14.29 -90.05
C THR A 42 19.93 13.09 -90.99
N GLY A 43 19.42 11.91 -90.62
CA GLY A 43 19.57 10.66 -91.38
C GLY A 43 18.69 10.55 -92.62
N THR A 44 18.74 9.41 -93.30
CA THR A 44 18.00 9.16 -94.56
C THR A 44 16.48 9.14 -94.40
N GLN A 45 15.99 8.80 -93.20
CA GLN A 45 14.56 8.82 -92.85
C GLN A 45 14.08 10.18 -92.29
N SER A 46 14.97 11.17 -92.21
CA SER A 46 14.67 12.49 -91.65
C SER A 46 13.60 13.26 -92.43
N ALA A 47 13.29 12.85 -93.67
CA ALA A 47 12.25 13.46 -94.51
C ALA A 47 10.82 13.15 -94.05
N THR A 48 10.61 12.06 -93.29
CA THR A 48 9.28 11.59 -92.86
C THR A 48 9.02 11.77 -91.37
N ILE A 49 10.07 11.86 -90.54
CA ILE A 49 9.95 11.90 -89.07
C ILE A 49 9.80 13.36 -88.61
N THR A 50 8.67 13.70 -87.97
CA THR A 50 8.39 15.06 -87.49
C THR A 50 8.10 15.14 -86.00
N ASN A 51 7.54 14.09 -85.37
CA ASN A 51 7.25 14.04 -83.94
C ASN A 51 8.01 12.88 -83.28
N ILE A 52 8.93 13.17 -82.37
CA ILE A 52 9.83 12.20 -81.74
C ILE A 52 9.62 12.21 -80.22
N ALA A 53 9.27 11.09 -79.62
CA ALA A 53 9.22 10.97 -78.16
C ALA A 53 10.47 10.29 -77.62
N LEU A 54 11.11 10.92 -76.63
CA LEU A 54 12.14 10.31 -75.78
C LEU A 54 11.48 9.88 -74.47
N THR A 55 11.28 8.58 -74.28
CA THR A 55 10.46 8.04 -73.19
C THR A 55 11.30 7.39 -72.10
N GLY A 56 10.80 7.42 -70.87
CA GLY A 56 11.33 6.68 -69.73
C GLY A 56 11.07 7.38 -68.40
N SER A 57 11.37 6.73 -67.28
CA SER A 57 11.14 7.28 -65.93
C SER A 57 11.93 8.57 -65.66
N TYR A 58 11.62 9.25 -64.56
CA TYR A 58 12.40 10.40 -64.13
C TYR A 58 13.84 9.97 -63.74
N GLY A 59 14.80 10.89 -63.83
CA GLY A 59 16.18 10.63 -63.37
C GLY A 59 17.08 9.78 -64.27
N ILE A 60 16.58 9.23 -65.38
CA ILE A 60 17.34 8.33 -66.28
C ILE A 60 18.20 9.01 -67.35
N GLY A 61 18.33 10.34 -67.32
CA GLY A 61 19.21 11.09 -68.23
C GLY A 61 18.57 11.67 -69.49
N LYS A 62 17.22 11.69 -69.62
CA LYS A 62 16.51 12.30 -70.76
C LYS A 62 16.95 13.74 -71.04
N SER A 63 16.92 14.60 -70.02
CA SER A 63 17.37 16.00 -70.14
C SER A 63 18.85 16.12 -70.47
N SER A 64 19.72 15.25 -69.94
CA SER A 64 21.15 15.25 -70.29
C SER A 64 21.39 14.94 -71.78
N ILE A 65 20.60 14.02 -72.35
CA ILE A 65 20.65 13.69 -73.78
C ILE A 65 20.15 14.88 -74.62
N LEU A 66 19.03 15.48 -74.22
CA LEU A 66 18.41 16.59 -74.95
C LEU A 66 19.21 17.88 -74.86
N GLU A 67 19.82 18.19 -73.73
CA GLU A 67 20.73 19.32 -73.55
C GLU A 67 21.94 19.18 -74.48
N LYS A 68 22.53 17.98 -74.56
CA LYS A 68 23.64 17.73 -75.49
C LYS A 68 23.22 17.83 -76.94
N LEU A 69 22.00 17.39 -77.28
CA LEU A 69 21.43 17.54 -78.62
C LEU A 69 21.19 19.03 -78.94
N ALA A 70 20.60 19.79 -78.02
CA ALA A 70 20.34 21.22 -78.18
C ALA A 70 21.65 22.00 -78.39
N ALA A 71 22.71 21.67 -77.64
CA ALA A 71 24.03 22.27 -77.80
C ALA A 71 24.68 21.97 -79.18
N GLU A 72 24.38 20.83 -79.80
CA GLU A 72 24.88 20.50 -81.14
C GLU A 72 24.06 21.12 -82.28
N PHE A 73 22.82 21.53 -82.00
CA PHE A 73 21.91 22.19 -82.95
C PHE A 73 21.53 23.60 -82.46
N GLU A 74 22.43 24.30 -81.76
CA GLU A 74 22.13 25.55 -81.04
C GLU A 74 21.52 26.63 -81.93
N ASP A 75 22.02 26.78 -83.16
CA ASP A 75 21.54 27.77 -84.14
C ASP A 75 20.16 27.45 -84.74
N THR A 76 19.65 26.24 -84.54
CA THR A 76 18.42 25.75 -85.19
C THR A 76 17.45 25.04 -84.25
N SER A 77 17.73 25.07 -82.94
CA SER A 77 16.92 24.39 -81.93
C SER A 77 16.38 25.35 -80.88
N VAL A 78 15.18 25.04 -80.40
CA VAL A 78 14.51 25.78 -79.32
C VAL A 78 14.05 24.78 -78.26
N GLN A 79 14.56 24.96 -77.05
CA GLN A 79 14.13 24.20 -75.88
C GLN A 79 13.07 24.98 -75.10
N LEU A 80 11.97 24.32 -74.81
CA LEU A 80 10.81 24.83 -74.08
C LEU A 80 10.63 23.98 -72.82
N SER A 81 10.67 24.62 -71.66
CA SER A 81 10.48 23.97 -70.35
C SER A 81 9.25 24.56 -69.68
N LEU A 82 8.29 23.71 -69.32
CA LEU A 82 6.99 24.14 -68.79
C LEU A 82 6.95 24.28 -67.26
N SER A 83 8.11 24.48 -66.63
CA SER A 83 8.29 24.51 -65.17
C SER A 83 7.62 25.70 -64.44
N THR A 84 7.09 26.70 -65.16
CA THR A 84 6.59 27.99 -64.62
C THR A 84 5.06 28.11 -64.50
N LEU A 85 4.29 27.06 -64.77
CA LEU A 85 2.83 27.07 -64.61
C LEU A 85 2.44 26.90 -63.13
N GLY A 86 2.14 27.99 -62.42
CA GLY A 86 1.62 27.97 -61.05
C GLY A 86 0.19 27.44 -60.93
N GLU A 87 -0.20 26.88 -59.78
CA GLU A 87 -1.57 26.40 -59.49
C GLU A 87 -2.59 27.57 -59.45
N ASP A 88 -3.87 27.29 -59.77
CA ASP A 88 -4.97 28.27 -59.65
C ASP A 88 -5.52 28.26 -58.20
N PRO A 89 -6.00 29.38 -57.63
CA PRO A 89 -6.76 29.39 -56.39
C PRO A 89 -8.00 28.50 -56.57
N GLN A 90 -8.21 27.54 -55.67
CA GLN A 90 -9.41 26.72 -55.70
C GLN A 90 -10.65 27.59 -55.46
N ASP A 91 -11.58 27.61 -56.42
CA ASP A 91 -13.00 27.87 -56.14
C ASP A 91 -13.66 26.50 -55.87
N PRO A 92 -14.08 26.21 -54.62
CA PRO A 92 -14.62 24.92 -54.27
C PRO A 92 -16.11 24.86 -54.61
N GLY A 93 -16.46 24.08 -55.64
CA GLY A 93 -17.82 23.57 -55.81
C GLY A 93 -18.34 23.57 -57.24
N ASP A 94 -17.95 22.58 -58.05
CA ASP A 94 -18.89 21.94 -58.98
C ASP A 94 -18.32 20.64 -59.56
N ALA A 95 -19.01 19.52 -59.28
CA ALA A 95 -18.60 18.16 -59.64
C ALA A 95 -18.90 17.78 -61.11
N SER A 96 -19.28 18.74 -61.95
CA SER A 96 -19.60 18.56 -63.39
C SER A 96 -18.47 19.01 -64.34
N ALA A 97 -17.28 19.34 -63.83
CA ALA A 97 -16.23 20.07 -64.57
C ALA A 97 -15.05 19.23 -65.13
N GLY A 98 -15.14 17.90 -65.24
CA GLY A 98 -14.02 17.06 -65.72
C GLY A 98 -13.54 17.40 -67.15
N ALA A 99 -14.48 17.67 -68.06
CA ALA A 99 -14.15 18.06 -69.44
C ALA A 99 -13.68 19.53 -69.56
N HIS A 100 -14.18 20.43 -68.70
CA HIS A 100 -13.77 21.84 -68.69
C HIS A 100 -12.39 22.04 -68.07
N ARG A 101 -12.02 21.26 -67.04
CA ARG A 101 -10.71 21.33 -66.38
C ARG A 101 -9.57 20.91 -67.33
N SER A 102 -9.73 19.81 -68.06
CA SER A 102 -8.74 19.33 -69.06
C SER A 102 -8.52 20.32 -70.22
N VAL A 103 -9.60 20.95 -70.71
CA VAL A 103 -9.52 22.01 -71.74
C VAL A 103 -8.84 23.27 -71.19
N SER A 104 -9.07 23.63 -69.92
CA SER A 104 -8.40 24.78 -69.30
C SER A 104 -6.89 24.55 -69.13
N ILE A 105 -6.44 23.36 -68.73
CA ILE A 105 -5.03 23.00 -68.55
C ILE A 105 -4.33 22.97 -69.91
N THR A 106 -4.94 22.34 -70.92
CA THR A 106 -4.41 22.29 -72.28
C THR A 106 -4.19 23.70 -72.84
N ASN A 107 -5.19 24.58 -72.72
CA ASN A 107 -5.07 25.97 -73.18
C ASN A 107 -4.00 26.77 -72.42
N ARG A 108 -3.80 26.50 -71.13
CA ARG A 108 -2.72 27.12 -70.33
C ARG A 108 -1.34 26.65 -70.78
N ILE A 109 -1.18 25.36 -71.07
CA ILE A 109 0.07 24.81 -71.62
C ILE A 109 0.35 25.42 -72.99
N GLN A 110 -0.65 25.48 -73.88
CA GLN A 110 -0.52 26.15 -75.18
C GLN A 110 -0.10 27.61 -75.02
N LYS A 111 -0.73 28.37 -74.11
CA LYS A 111 -0.39 29.77 -73.83
C LYS A 111 1.07 29.92 -73.40
N GLU A 112 1.56 29.07 -72.50
CA GLU A 112 2.95 29.15 -72.02
C GLU A 112 3.95 28.76 -73.12
N ILE A 113 3.64 27.74 -73.94
CA ILE A 113 4.43 27.35 -75.11
C ILE A 113 4.53 28.53 -76.11
N VAL A 114 3.41 29.16 -76.44
CA VAL A 114 3.37 30.34 -77.34
C VAL A 114 4.17 31.49 -76.75
N LYS A 115 4.03 31.76 -75.46
CA LYS A 115 4.79 32.82 -74.77
C LYS A 115 6.29 32.55 -74.87
N GLN A 116 6.76 31.34 -74.57
CA GLN A 116 8.18 31.00 -74.64
C GLN A 116 8.74 31.03 -76.07
N LEU A 117 7.98 30.56 -77.07
CA LEU A 117 8.35 30.65 -78.48
C LEU A 117 8.47 32.11 -78.93
N LEU A 118 7.44 32.92 -78.70
CA LEU A 118 7.39 34.29 -79.22
C LEU A 118 8.38 35.23 -78.52
N TYR A 119 8.67 35.05 -77.23
CA TYR A 119 9.53 35.98 -76.47
C TYR A 119 11.04 35.70 -76.59
N ARG A 120 11.46 34.68 -77.34
CA ARG A 120 12.88 34.30 -77.48
C ARG A 120 13.67 35.16 -78.47
N GLU A 121 13.01 35.67 -79.53
CA GLU A 121 13.66 36.49 -80.55
C GLU A 121 13.71 37.99 -80.21
N THR A 122 14.80 38.66 -80.60
CA THR A 122 14.98 40.09 -80.34
C THR A 122 13.95 40.93 -81.13
N PRO A 123 13.41 42.04 -80.59
CA PRO A 123 12.39 42.86 -81.28
C PRO A 123 12.81 43.36 -82.67
N THR A 124 14.11 43.36 -82.96
CA THR A 124 14.70 43.81 -84.22
C THR A 124 14.59 42.81 -85.37
N SER A 125 14.49 41.50 -85.11
CA SER A 125 14.36 40.47 -86.16
C SER A 125 12.92 40.27 -86.63
N VAL A 126 11.92 40.79 -85.89
CA VAL A 126 10.50 40.43 -86.01
C VAL A 126 9.63 41.67 -86.31
N ARG A 127 10.00 42.45 -87.34
CA ARG A 127 9.45 43.80 -87.63
C ARG A 127 7.96 43.83 -88.00
N ASP A 128 7.39 42.75 -88.52
CA ASP A 128 5.98 42.66 -88.98
C ASP A 128 5.05 41.90 -88.00
N SER A 129 5.48 41.62 -86.76
CA SER A 129 4.61 40.98 -85.78
C SER A 129 3.49 41.92 -85.29
N ARG A 130 2.27 41.37 -85.11
CA ARG A 130 1.13 42.06 -84.45
C ARG A 130 1.44 42.48 -83.01
N PHE A 131 2.45 41.88 -82.37
CA PHE A 131 2.98 42.33 -81.08
C PHE A 131 4.01 43.44 -81.28
N ARG A 132 3.54 44.70 -81.29
CA ARG A 132 4.42 45.87 -81.27
C ARG A 132 5.11 45.97 -79.89
N ARG A 133 6.29 45.35 -79.76
CA ARG A 133 7.12 45.41 -78.53
C ARG A 133 7.82 46.76 -78.44
N ILE A 134 7.92 47.32 -77.23
CA ILE A 134 8.54 48.62 -76.96
C ILE A 134 10.01 48.58 -77.41
N GLY A 135 10.32 49.27 -78.52
CA GLY A 135 11.68 49.42 -79.04
C GLY A 135 12.42 50.56 -78.35
N ARG A 136 13.70 50.37 -78.02
CA ARG A 136 14.57 51.44 -77.46
C ARG A 136 14.80 52.54 -78.51
N PHE A 137 14.64 53.81 -78.12
CA PHE A 137 14.93 54.97 -78.99
C PHE A 137 16.43 55.00 -79.37
N ARG A 138 16.76 54.75 -80.64
CA ARG A 138 18.14 54.87 -81.15
C ARG A 138 18.40 56.28 -81.63
N PHE A 139 18.94 57.13 -80.75
CA PHE A 139 19.32 58.53 -81.03
C PHE A 139 20.09 58.69 -82.34
N TRP A 140 21.06 57.80 -82.60
CA TRP A 140 21.95 57.87 -83.76
C TRP A 140 21.27 57.63 -85.11
N CYS A 141 20.20 56.83 -85.18
CA CYS A 141 19.47 56.62 -86.43
C CYS A 141 18.45 57.73 -86.74
N GLN A 142 18.06 58.52 -85.73
CA GLN A 142 17.06 59.59 -85.88
C GLN A 142 17.68 60.97 -86.13
N LEU A 143 18.99 61.13 -85.84
CA LEU A 143 19.77 62.35 -86.08
C LEU A 143 19.74 62.82 -87.55
N PRO A 144 19.92 61.96 -88.57
CA PRO A 144 19.90 62.39 -89.97
C PRO A 144 18.55 62.98 -90.39
N GLY A 145 17.45 62.34 -89.98
CA GLY A 145 16.10 62.83 -90.25
C GLY A 145 15.79 64.13 -89.51
N SER A 146 16.29 64.28 -88.28
CA SER A 146 16.13 65.51 -87.49
C SER A 146 16.96 66.67 -88.07
N ALA A 147 18.15 66.37 -88.57
CA ALA A 147 19.03 67.31 -89.27
C ALA A 147 18.42 67.76 -90.62
N LEU A 148 17.78 66.86 -91.36
CA LEU A 148 17.07 67.19 -92.60
C LEU A 148 15.92 68.18 -92.35
N ILE A 149 15.12 67.95 -91.31
CA ILE A 149 14.03 68.85 -90.91
C ILE A 149 14.59 70.20 -90.46
N ALA A 150 15.65 70.20 -89.65
CA ALA A 150 16.33 71.43 -89.26
C ALA A 150 16.89 72.19 -90.48
N ALA A 151 17.42 71.49 -91.49
CA ALA A 151 17.94 72.09 -92.71
C ALA A 151 16.85 72.77 -93.54
N LEU A 152 15.61 72.26 -93.51
CA LEU A 152 14.46 72.90 -94.15
C LEU A 152 13.94 74.12 -93.36
N LEU A 153 14.09 74.13 -92.03
CA LEU A 153 13.60 75.20 -91.17
C LEU A 153 14.55 76.41 -91.09
N VAL A 154 15.86 76.20 -91.21
CA VAL A 154 16.86 77.28 -91.12
C VAL A 154 16.67 78.37 -92.20
N PRO A 155 16.42 78.06 -93.50
CA PRO A 155 16.10 79.06 -94.51
C PRO A 155 14.81 79.83 -94.20
N PHE A 156 13.80 79.16 -93.64
CA PHE A 156 12.54 79.79 -93.26
C PHE A 156 12.76 80.80 -92.12
N ILE A 157 13.57 80.44 -91.12
CA ILE A 157 13.96 81.32 -90.01
C ILE A 157 14.82 82.49 -90.48
N TYR A 158 15.68 82.28 -91.49
CA TYR A 158 16.46 83.31 -92.15
C TYR A 158 15.56 84.35 -92.85
N VAL A 159 14.59 83.89 -93.66
CA VAL A 159 13.68 84.77 -94.42
C VAL A 159 12.74 85.56 -93.49
N LEU A 160 12.28 84.97 -92.39
CA LEU A 160 11.42 85.67 -91.42
C LEU A 160 12.19 86.64 -90.50
N GLY A 161 13.52 86.70 -90.58
CA GLY A 161 14.34 87.57 -89.71
C GLY A 161 14.29 87.19 -88.23
N LEU A 162 13.76 86.01 -87.88
CA LEU A 162 13.56 85.58 -86.49
C LEU A 162 14.88 85.39 -85.74
N ALA A 163 15.94 85.02 -86.46
CA ALA A 163 17.29 84.85 -85.90
C ALA A 163 18.18 86.10 -86.05
N ASP A 164 17.74 87.17 -86.73
CA ASP A 164 18.60 88.33 -87.04
C ASP A 164 19.13 89.01 -85.77
N ARG A 165 18.32 89.12 -84.71
CA ARG A 165 18.77 89.70 -83.43
C ARG A 165 19.93 88.91 -82.81
N PHE A 166 19.94 87.59 -82.94
CA PHE A 166 20.99 86.73 -82.41
C PHE A 166 22.23 86.72 -83.32
N VAL A 167 22.03 86.71 -84.64
CA VAL A 167 23.11 86.69 -85.63
C VAL A 167 23.82 88.04 -85.76
N HIS A 168 23.12 89.16 -85.54
CA HIS A 168 23.73 90.51 -85.52
C HIS A 168 24.70 90.72 -84.34
N PHE A 169 24.49 90.01 -83.21
CA PHE A 169 25.40 90.05 -82.06
C PHE A 169 26.78 89.43 -82.39
N ALA A 170 26.86 88.54 -83.39
CA ALA A 170 28.10 87.87 -83.79
C ALA A 170 29.05 88.75 -84.64
N GLY A 171 28.65 89.97 -85.02
CA GLY A 171 29.46 90.92 -85.78
C GLY A 171 29.17 90.94 -87.29
N ALA A 172 29.76 91.92 -88.01
CA ALA A 172 29.42 92.22 -89.41
C ALA A 172 30.18 91.39 -90.47
N THR A 173 31.14 90.55 -90.06
CA THR A 173 31.94 89.72 -90.96
C THR A 173 31.25 88.39 -91.30
N ILE A 174 31.52 87.85 -92.49
CA ILE A 174 30.84 86.66 -93.04
C ILE A 174 31.07 85.41 -92.17
N VAL A 175 32.27 85.25 -91.62
CA VAL A 175 32.68 84.06 -90.84
C VAL A 175 31.87 83.90 -89.54
N PRO A 176 31.76 84.88 -88.64
CA PRO A 176 30.99 84.71 -87.42
C PRO A 176 29.48 84.60 -87.66
N ARG A 177 28.95 85.21 -88.72
CA ARG A 177 27.54 85.01 -89.11
C ARG A 177 27.26 83.59 -89.59
N ALA A 178 28.14 83.00 -90.39
CA ALA A 178 28.03 81.60 -90.79
C ALA A 178 28.09 80.66 -89.58
N LEU A 179 28.96 80.96 -88.60
CA LEU A 179 29.03 80.21 -87.34
C LEU A 179 27.74 80.35 -86.51
N ALA A 180 27.14 81.54 -86.47
CA ALA A 180 25.89 81.78 -85.76
C ALA A 180 24.72 80.99 -86.39
N TYR A 181 24.61 80.94 -87.71
CA TYR A 181 23.60 80.11 -88.38
C TYR A 181 23.86 78.61 -88.23
N LEU A 182 25.13 78.17 -88.20
CA LEU A 182 25.48 76.79 -87.88
C LEU A 182 25.05 76.43 -86.45
N ALA A 183 25.24 77.33 -85.49
CA ALA A 183 24.76 77.13 -84.12
C ALA A 183 23.23 77.02 -84.05
N VAL A 184 22.50 77.85 -84.80
CA VAL A 184 21.03 77.77 -84.92
C VAL A 184 20.60 76.43 -85.55
N PHE A 185 21.30 75.97 -86.59
CA PHE A 185 21.05 74.66 -87.20
C PHE A 185 21.27 73.50 -86.21
N CYS A 186 22.36 73.52 -85.46
CA CYS A 186 22.64 72.52 -84.43
C CYS A 186 21.57 72.56 -83.32
N PHE A 187 21.16 73.75 -82.90
CA PHE A 187 20.10 73.93 -81.91
C PHE A 187 18.75 73.38 -82.39
N LEU A 188 18.33 73.70 -83.61
CA LEU A 188 17.11 73.15 -84.22
C LEU A 188 17.17 71.64 -84.34
N THR A 189 18.31 71.10 -84.75
CA THR A 189 18.51 69.65 -84.85
C THR A 189 18.35 68.98 -83.48
N ALA A 190 18.90 69.59 -82.42
CA ALA A 190 18.74 69.12 -81.04
C ALA A 190 17.29 69.21 -80.56
N VAL A 191 16.58 70.33 -80.83
CA VAL A 191 15.17 70.50 -80.47
C VAL A 191 14.28 69.50 -81.20
N VAL A 192 14.44 69.31 -82.52
CA VAL A 192 13.68 68.32 -83.28
C VAL A 192 13.98 66.90 -82.79
N SER A 193 15.24 66.59 -82.47
CA SER A 193 15.60 65.28 -81.90
C SER A 193 14.98 65.08 -80.51
N CYS A 194 14.94 66.12 -79.68
CA CYS A 194 14.31 66.10 -78.36
C CYS A 194 12.79 65.91 -78.46
N ILE A 195 12.13 66.65 -79.36
CA ILE A 195 10.69 66.46 -79.64
C ILE A 195 10.45 65.03 -80.08
N ARG A 196 11.23 64.52 -81.04
CA ARG A 196 11.08 63.14 -81.52
C ARG A 196 11.36 62.11 -80.43
N TYR A 197 12.27 62.38 -79.50
CA TYR A 197 12.55 61.54 -78.32
C TYR A 197 11.36 61.51 -77.36
N VAL A 198 10.78 62.67 -77.02
CA VAL A 198 9.63 62.78 -76.13
C VAL A 198 8.36 62.19 -76.76
N THR A 199 8.16 62.39 -78.07
CA THR A 199 6.97 61.89 -78.78
C THR A 199 7.06 60.42 -79.18
N HIS A 200 8.25 59.79 -79.13
CA HIS A 200 8.47 58.40 -79.59
C HIS A 200 7.59 57.36 -78.88
N ASN A 201 7.01 57.71 -77.72
CA ASN A 201 6.11 56.84 -76.97
C ASN A 201 4.76 57.48 -76.60
N GLN A 202 4.43 58.69 -77.07
CA GLN A 202 3.28 59.45 -76.54
C GLN A 202 2.18 59.81 -77.57
N VAL A 203 2.33 59.50 -78.86
CA VAL A 203 1.23 59.69 -79.84
C VAL A 203 0.47 58.37 -80.03
N LEU A 204 -0.21 57.95 -78.97
CA LEU A 204 -1.27 56.96 -79.01
C LEU A 204 -2.60 57.74 -79.01
N LEU A 205 -3.16 57.99 -80.18
CA LEU A 205 -4.52 58.51 -80.30
C LEU A 205 -5.48 57.32 -80.16
N GLU A 206 -5.65 56.87 -78.92
CA GLU A 206 -6.71 55.95 -78.52
C GLU A 206 -7.35 56.49 -77.25
N LYS A 207 -8.61 56.92 -77.42
CA LYS A 207 -9.77 56.73 -76.51
C LYS A 207 -10.65 57.99 -76.44
N LEU A 208 -11.79 57.91 -77.11
CA LEU A 208 -13.05 58.31 -76.49
C LEU A 208 -13.66 57.04 -75.89
N GLY A 209 -13.83 57.01 -74.57
CA GLY A 209 -14.50 55.93 -73.84
C GLY A 209 -13.74 55.51 -72.58
N ALA A 210 -14.20 55.99 -71.43
CA ALA A 210 -13.62 55.80 -70.10
C ALA A 210 -13.89 54.41 -69.50
N GLY A 211 -12.99 53.93 -68.62
CA GLY A 211 -13.23 52.79 -67.70
C GLY A 211 -12.11 51.74 -67.70
N PRO A 212 -11.63 51.27 -66.52
CA PRO A 212 -10.42 50.46 -66.40
C PRO A 212 -10.67 48.95 -66.56
N ALA A 213 -9.69 48.26 -67.16
CA ALA A 213 -9.38 46.84 -66.96
C ALA A 213 -10.52 45.81 -67.05
N THR A 214 -10.89 45.42 -68.28
CA THR A 214 -11.38 44.07 -68.58
C THR A 214 -10.92 43.68 -69.98
N ILE A 215 -9.90 42.81 -70.07
CA ILE A 215 -9.78 41.94 -71.23
C ILE A 215 -10.87 40.89 -71.02
N SER A 216 -12.05 41.14 -71.59
CA SER A 216 -13.09 40.13 -71.69
C SER A 216 -12.56 38.98 -72.56
N LEU A 217 -12.36 37.81 -71.95
CA LEU A 217 -12.30 36.56 -72.68
C LEU A 217 -13.60 36.43 -73.46
N SER A 218 -13.54 36.51 -74.79
CA SER A 218 -14.61 36.01 -75.63
C SER A 218 -14.57 34.49 -75.56
N THR A 219 -15.60 33.90 -74.97
CA THR A 219 -15.82 32.47 -74.70
C THR A 219 -16.01 31.59 -75.95
N ASN A 220 -15.37 31.91 -77.09
CA ASN A 220 -15.53 31.18 -78.35
C ASN A 220 -14.23 30.98 -79.17
N SER A 221 -13.03 31.15 -78.62
CA SER A 221 -11.78 30.70 -79.27
C SER A 221 -11.33 29.36 -78.68
N GLN A 222 -11.36 28.28 -79.49
CA GLN A 222 -11.17 26.90 -79.03
C GLN A 222 -9.70 26.47 -78.77
N SER A 223 -8.68 27.25 -79.15
CA SER A 223 -7.24 26.91 -78.96
C SER A 223 -6.34 28.17 -79.01
N TYR A 224 -5.34 28.26 -78.14
CA TYR A 224 -4.33 29.34 -78.16
C TYR A 224 -3.39 29.23 -79.36
N PHE A 225 -3.11 28.02 -79.84
CA PHE A 225 -2.29 27.85 -81.04
C PHE A 225 -2.96 28.42 -82.28
N ASP A 226 -4.28 28.27 -82.41
CA ASP A 226 -5.02 28.80 -83.56
C ASP A 226 -5.07 30.34 -83.55
N GLN A 227 -5.21 30.93 -82.36
CA GLN A 227 -5.22 32.39 -82.19
C GLN A 227 -3.89 33.04 -82.62
N TYR A 228 -2.77 32.36 -82.36
CA TYR A 228 -1.42 32.88 -82.60
C TYR A 228 -0.69 32.12 -83.72
N LEU A 229 -1.41 31.40 -84.58
CA LEU A 229 -0.81 30.52 -85.57
C LEU A 229 0.09 31.30 -86.55
N ASP A 230 -0.36 32.46 -87.04
CA ASP A 230 0.43 33.30 -87.94
C ASP A 230 1.74 33.76 -87.28
N GLU A 231 1.70 34.11 -85.98
CA GLU A 231 2.88 34.51 -85.22
C GLU A 231 3.85 33.35 -85.02
N ILE A 232 3.34 32.15 -84.75
CA ILE A 232 4.16 30.95 -84.60
C ILE A 232 4.82 30.62 -85.94
N VAL A 233 4.07 30.65 -87.06
CA VAL A 233 4.62 30.43 -88.41
C VAL A 233 5.68 31.48 -88.74
N TYR A 234 5.41 32.76 -88.48
CA TYR A 234 6.36 33.86 -88.70
C TYR A 234 7.62 33.70 -87.84
N PHE A 235 7.48 33.25 -86.60
CA PHE A 235 8.62 32.92 -85.74
C PHE A 235 9.52 31.87 -86.39
N PHE A 236 8.97 30.76 -86.89
CA PHE A 236 9.76 29.72 -87.57
C PHE A 236 10.34 30.18 -88.91
N GLU A 237 9.68 31.12 -89.59
CA GLU A 237 10.19 31.72 -90.82
C GLU A 237 11.49 32.49 -90.56
N VAL A 238 11.44 33.41 -89.59
CA VAL A 238 12.52 34.34 -89.22
C VAL A 238 13.65 33.66 -88.46
N SER A 239 13.34 32.90 -87.41
CA SER A 239 14.35 32.26 -86.53
C SER A 239 15.11 31.14 -87.24
N LYS A 240 14.60 30.64 -88.37
CA LYS A 240 15.10 29.45 -89.06
C LYS A 240 15.19 28.18 -88.18
N CYS A 241 14.47 28.16 -87.07
CA CYS A 241 14.38 27.02 -86.18
C CYS A 241 13.81 25.79 -86.91
N THR A 242 14.47 24.64 -86.77
CA THR A 242 14.01 23.35 -87.33
C THR A 242 13.75 22.29 -86.26
N LEU A 243 14.20 22.52 -85.02
CA LEU A 243 14.06 21.58 -83.92
C LEU A 243 13.42 22.24 -82.69
N VAL A 244 12.34 21.69 -82.17
CA VAL A 244 11.71 22.15 -80.93
C VAL A 244 11.72 21.03 -79.92
N ILE A 245 12.28 21.27 -78.74
CA ILE A 245 12.41 20.29 -77.66
C ILE A 245 11.49 20.71 -76.53
N PHE A 246 10.51 19.86 -76.21
CA PHE A 246 9.58 20.02 -75.10
C PHE A 246 10.01 19.18 -73.91
N GLU A 247 10.31 19.84 -72.79
CA GLU A 247 10.63 19.20 -71.51
C GLU A 247 9.57 19.49 -70.45
N ASP A 248 9.43 18.57 -69.50
CA ASP A 248 8.49 18.64 -68.36
C ASP A 248 7.00 18.78 -68.75
N ILE A 249 6.65 18.47 -70.00
CA ILE A 249 5.26 18.48 -70.48
C ILE A 249 4.39 17.37 -69.87
N ASP A 250 5.04 16.28 -69.45
CA ASP A 250 4.41 15.12 -68.83
C ASP A 250 4.00 15.33 -67.35
N ARG A 251 4.41 16.44 -66.73
CA ARG A 251 4.02 16.78 -65.34
C ARG A 251 2.52 17.10 -65.20
N PHE A 252 1.87 17.50 -66.28
CA PHE A 252 0.46 17.89 -66.28
C PHE A 252 -0.50 16.73 -66.53
N ASP A 253 0.02 15.53 -66.83
CA ASP A 253 -0.78 14.31 -67.05
C ASP A 253 -1.97 14.45 -68.02
N GLU A 254 -1.87 15.34 -69.02
CA GLU A 254 -2.96 15.66 -69.95
C GLU A 254 -2.64 15.22 -71.40
N PRO A 255 -3.24 14.13 -71.91
CA PRO A 255 -2.95 13.60 -73.24
C PRO A 255 -3.35 14.54 -74.40
N ARG A 256 -4.38 15.38 -74.23
CA ARG A 256 -4.91 16.26 -75.29
C ARG A 256 -3.88 17.28 -75.79
N VAL A 257 -2.90 17.63 -74.96
CA VAL A 257 -1.82 18.54 -75.34
C VAL A 257 -1.00 17.98 -76.50
N PHE A 258 -0.73 16.67 -76.52
CA PHE A 258 0.03 16.02 -77.60
C PHE A 258 -0.73 15.99 -78.92
N GLU A 259 -2.06 15.90 -78.89
CA GLU A 259 -2.90 16.03 -80.10
C GLU A 259 -2.73 17.42 -80.71
N THR A 260 -2.92 18.46 -79.91
CA THR A 260 -2.82 19.85 -80.39
C THR A 260 -1.40 20.23 -80.84
N LEU A 261 -0.36 19.67 -80.22
CA LEU A 261 1.03 19.87 -80.65
C LEU A 261 1.37 19.14 -81.96
N ARG A 262 0.84 17.93 -82.15
CA ARG A 262 0.98 17.20 -83.41
C ARG A 262 0.26 17.91 -84.56
N GLU A 263 -0.93 18.45 -84.30
CA GLU A 263 -1.68 19.28 -85.26
C GLU A 263 -0.89 20.53 -85.64
N LEU A 264 -0.37 21.27 -84.65
CA LEU A 264 0.49 22.43 -84.89
C LEU A 264 1.72 22.07 -85.75
N ASN A 265 2.42 20.99 -85.42
CA ASN A 265 3.59 20.55 -86.17
C ASN A 265 3.24 20.17 -87.63
N THR A 266 2.06 19.59 -87.84
CA THR A 266 1.54 19.26 -89.18
C THR A 266 1.24 20.53 -89.99
N ILE A 267 0.64 21.54 -89.36
CA ILE A 267 0.37 22.84 -89.99
C ILE A 267 1.68 23.55 -90.35
N LEU A 268 2.65 23.57 -89.44
CA LEU A 268 3.97 24.15 -89.69
C LEU A 268 4.67 23.46 -90.86
N ASN A 269 4.70 22.12 -90.89
CA ASN A 269 5.35 21.37 -91.97
C ASN A 269 4.62 21.39 -93.32
N SER A 270 3.37 21.85 -93.37
CA SER A 270 2.59 22.03 -94.61
C SER A 270 2.59 23.48 -95.11
N SER A 271 3.05 24.43 -94.30
CA SER A 271 3.13 25.84 -94.68
C SER A 271 4.19 26.09 -95.75
N LYS A 272 3.78 26.68 -96.88
CA LYS A 272 4.68 27.07 -97.98
C LYS A 272 5.64 28.21 -97.60
N GLN A 273 5.28 29.03 -96.61
CA GLN A 273 6.09 30.16 -96.13
C GLN A 273 7.43 29.71 -95.53
N LEU A 274 7.52 28.46 -95.07
CA LEU A 274 8.73 27.93 -94.45
C LEU A 274 9.74 27.32 -95.44
N ALA A 275 9.53 27.53 -96.74
CA ALA A 275 10.43 27.15 -97.83
C ALA A 275 10.83 25.66 -97.83
N GLY A 276 9.91 24.77 -97.46
CA GLY A 276 10.14 23.32 -97.45
C GLY A 276 11.02 22.80 -96.30
N ARG A 277 11.39 23.64 -95.33
CA ARG A 277 12.12 23.21 -94.13
C ARG A 277 11.24 22.35 -93.25
N ARG A 278 11.77 21.21 -92.79
CA ARG A 278 11.08 20.29 -91.89
C ARG A 278 11.29 20.70 -90.44
N ILE A 279 10.20 20.95 -89.73
CA ILE A 279 10.22 21.25 -88.29
C ILE A 279 9.96 19.95 -87.53
N ARG A 280 10.77 19.69 -86.51
CA ARG A 280 10.73 18.46 -85.71
C ARG A 280 10.47 18.79 -84.26
N PHE A 281 9.48 18.15 -83.67
CA PHE A 281 9.13 18.28 -82.25
C PHE A 281 9.65 17.06 -81.50
N ILE A 282 10.52 17.28 -80.52
CA ILE A 282 11.02 16.25 -79.61
C ILE A 282 10.35 16.42 -78.25
N TYR A 283 9.84 15.34 -77.67
CA TYR A 283 9.12 15.36 -76.40
C TYR A 283 9.83 14.46 -75.38
N ALA A 284 10.26 15.02 -74.25
CA ALA A 284 10.69 14.23 -73.09
C ALA A 284 9.49 13.89 -72.22
N ILE A 285 9.12 12.61 -72.15
CA ILE A 285 7.90 12.16 -71.45
C ILE A 285 8.14 10.87 -70.64
N LYS A 286 7.33 10.63 -69.61
CA LYS A 286 7.30 9.39 -68.82
C LYS A 286 6.55 8.28 -69.54
N ASP A 287 6.96 7.02 -69.32
CA ASP A 287 6.28 5.87 -69.95
C ASP A 287 4.83 5.67 -69.45
N SER A 288 4.52 6.07 -68.22
CA SER A 288 3.18 5.92 -67.62
C SER A 288 2.12 6.84 -68.22
N ILE A 289 2.52 7.88 -68.99
CA ILE A 289 1.55 8.76 -69.66
C ILE A 289 0.72 8.00 -70.70
N PHE A 290 1.19 6.85 -71.17
CA PHE A 290 0.51 6.04 -72.17
C PHE A 290 -0.53 5.06 -71.60
N GLU A 291 -0.49 4.73 -70.31
CA GLU A 291 -1.47 3.84 -69.66
C GLU A 291 -2.80 4.56 -69.40
N ARG A 292 -2.75 5.83 -69.00
CA ARG A 292 -3.94 6.64 -68.67
C ARG A 292 -4.82 7.02 -69.87
N ILE A 293 -4.29 6.89 -71.08
CA ILE A 293 -5.04 7.20 -72.31
C ILE A 293 -6.22 6.24 -72.49
N GLU A 294 -6.17 5.03 -71.92
CA GLU A 294 -7.25 4.03 -72.00
C GLU A 294 -8.42 4.30 -71.04
N THR A 295 -8.20 4.96 -69.89
CA THR A 295 -9.24 5.14 -68.86
C THR A 295 -10.24 6.26 -69.18
N SER A 296 -9.97 7.06 -70.21
CA SER A 296 -10.81 8.20 -70.63
C SER A 296 -12.00 7.80 -71.51
N GLN A 297 -12.08 6.53 -71.94
CA GLN A 297 -13.29 5.97 -72.56
C GLN A 297 -13.95 5.06 -71.53
N GLN A 298 -15.19 5.39 -71.15
CA GLN A 298 -15.98 4.62 -70.17
C GLN A 298 -16.00 3.12 -70.54
N PRO A 299 -15.69 2.22 -69.60
CA PRO A 299 -15.94 0.80 -69.81
C PRO A 299 -17.43 0.54 -69.56
N THR A 300 -18.24 0.62 -70.60
CA THR A 300 -19.50 -0.14 -70.64
C THR A 300 -19.18 -1.54 -71.15
N GLU A 301 -18.94 -2.45 -70.20
CA GLU A 301 -18.94 -3.93 -70.26
C GLU A 301 -17.66 -4.62 -69.71
N PRO A 302 -17.82 -5.77 -69.02
CA PRO A 302 -16.70 -6.50 -68.44
C PRO A 302 -15.84 -7.18 -69.51
N MET A 303 -14.52 -7.00 -69.40
CA MET A 303 -13.52 -7.46 -70.38
C MET A 303 -13.43 -8.99 -70.46
N THR A 304 -13.65 -9.55 -71.65
CA THR A 304 -13.10 -10.85 -72.04
C THR A 304 -11.62 -10.71 -72.42
N ALA A 305 -10.84 -11.77 -72.21
CA ALA A 305 -9.37 -11.82 -72.27
C ALA A 305 -8.71 -11.59 -73.66
N ARG A 306 -9.36 -10.83 -74.56
CA ARG A 306 -8.81 -10.45 -75.88
C ARG A 306 -8.38 -8.98 -75.98
N SER A 307 -8.47 -8.18 -74.92
CA SER A 307 -8.09 -6.76 -74.92
C SER A 307 -6.71 -6.44 -74.32
N ALA A 308 -5.77 -7.40 -74.29
CA ALA A 308 -4.39 -7.16 -73.82
C ALA A 308 -3.47 -6.52 -74.88
N LEU A 309 -4.02 -6.14 -76.05
CA LEU A 309 -3.27 -5.58 -77.18
C LEU A 309 -3.42 -4.05 -77.34
N SER A 310 -4.29 -3.40 -76.56
CA SER A 310 -4.64 -1.98 -76.72
C SER A 310 -3.62 -0.95 -76.19
N PRO A 311 -2.81 -1.20 -75.13
CA PRO A 311 -1.86 -0.19 -74.63
C PRO A 311 -0.77 0.16 -75.66
N ARG A 312 -0.52 -0.77 -76.59
CA ARG A 312 0.52 -0.67 -77.62
C ARG A 312 0.11 0.18 -78.82
N ALA A 313 -1.19 0.34 -79.10
CA ALA A 313 -1.68 1.05 -80.28
C ALA A 313 -1.67 2.60 -80.11
N ASN A 314 -1.69 3.10 -78.88
CA ASN A 314 -1.73 4.55 -78.61
C ASN A 314 -0.36 5.25 -78.66
N ARG A 315 0.76 4.51 -78.47
CA ARG A 315 2.13 5.08 -78.55
C ARG A 315 2.47 5.62 -79.95
N THR A 316 1.92 5.02 -80.99
CA THR A 316 2.12 5.40 -82.40
C THR A 316 1.12 6.43 -82.91
N LYS A 317 0.10 6.81 -82.12
CA LYS A 317 -0.91 7.80 -82.52
C LYS A 317 -0.34 9.23 -82.55
N PHE A 318 0.54 9.56 -81.61
CA PHE A 318 1.05 10.93 -81.42
C PHE A 318 2.46 11.15 -81.94
N PHE A 319 3.27 10.11 -82.04
CA PHE A 319 4.69 10.20 -82.36
C PHE A 319 5.03 9.33 -83.57
N ASP A 320 5.87 9.85 -84.45
CA ASP A 320 6.37 9.15 -85.64
C ASP A 320 7.57 8.25 -85.27
N LEU A 321 8.28 8.59 -84.19
CA LEU A 321 9.36 7.80 -83.61
C LEU A 321 9.32 7.87 -82.08
N VAL A 322 9.49 6.73 -81.41
CA VAL A 322 9.60 6.63 -79.96
C VAL A 322 10.93 5.98 -79.61
N ILE A 323 11.81 6.71 -78.90
CA ILE A 323 13.10 6.23 -78.42
C ILE A 323 12.98 5.99 -76.90
N PRO A 324 12.90 4.73 -76.44
CA PRO A 324 12.88 4.42 -75.02
C PRO A 324 14.29 4.51 -74.44
N VAL A 325 14.46 5.36 -73.43
CA VAL A 325 15.70 5.43 -72.64
C VAL A 325 15.65 4.33 -71.58
N VAL A 326 16.59 3.40 -71.65
CA VAL A 326 16.73 2.35 -70.64
C VAL A 326 17.27 2.98 -69.36
N PRO A 327 16.62 2.77 -68.19
CA PRO A 327 17.14 3.24 -66.92
C PRO A 327 18.55 2.69 -66.67
N PHE A 328 19.54 3.59 -66.55
CA PHE A 328 20.87 3.20 -66.09
C PHE A 328 20.93 3.00 -64.56
N ILE A 329 19.86 3.38 -63.86
CA ILE A 329 19.63 3.07 -62.44
C ILE A 329 18.37 2.24 -62.35
N THR A 330 18.49 1.14 -61.62
CA THR A 330 17.46 0.17 -61.29
C THR A 330 17.69 -0.23 -59.83
N HIS A 331 16.70 -0.83 -59.17
CA HIS A 331 16.89 -1.39 -57.83
C HIS A 331 18.08 -2.39 -57.74
N ARG A 332 18.54 -2.96 -58.87
CA ARG A 332 19.65 -3.94 -58.90
C ARG A 332 21.04 -3.30 -58.90
N ASN A 333 21.20 -2.12 -59.50
CA ASN A 333 22.51 -1.45 -59.62
C ASN A 333 22.58 -0.11 -58.88
N ALA A 334 21.48 0.36 -58.30
CA ALA A 334 21.46 1.51 -57.37
C ALA A 334 22.45 1.32 -56.21
N ARG A 335 22.67 0.08 -55.76
CA ARG A 335 23.65 -0.25 -54.71
C ARG A 335 25.06 0.18 -55.08
N ASP A 336 25.54 -0.30 -56.21
CA ASP A 336 26.93 -0.06 -56.65
C ASP A 336 27.13 1.44 -56.91
N LEU A 337 26.13 2.11 -57.49
CA LEU A 337 26.16 3.54 -57.77
C LEU A 337 26.07 4.41 -56.51
N MET A 338 25.23 4.06 -55.54
CA MET A 338 25.13 4.77 -54.26
C MET A 338 26.40 4.59 -53.44
N THR A 339 27.00 3.39 -53.47
CA THR A 339 28.31 3.12 -52.86
C THR A 339 29.42 3.97 -53.49
N GLU A 340 29.49 4.01 -54.82
CA GLU A 340 30.44 4.86 -55.56
C GLU A 340 30.23 6.35 -55.24
N THR A 341 28.97 6.79 -55.16
CA THR A 341 28.60 8.19 -54.89
C THR A 341 28.94 8.61 -53.46
N MET A 342 28.76 7.74 -52.46
CA MET A 342 29.07 8.03 -51.05
C MET A 342 30.57 8.17 -50.76
N ALA A 343 31.45 7.58 -51.58
CA ALA A 343 32.90 7.49 -51.36
C ALA A 343 33.32 6.78 -50.04
N THR A 344 34.55 6.26 -50.03
CA THR A 344 35.07 5.33 -49.02
C THR A 344 35.20 5.91 -47.60
N ASP A 345 35.26 7.24 -47.46
CA ASP A 345 35.49 7.94 -46.18
C ASP A 345 34.22 8.56 -45.56
N SER A 346 33.03 8.14 -46.01
CA SER A 346 31.75 8.63 -45.45
C SER A 346 31.55 8.25 -43.97
N GLY A 347 32.17 7.17 -43.52
CA GLY A 347 31.95 6.60 -42.17
C GLY A 347 30.60 5.90 -42.02
N VAL A 348 29.88 5.67 -43.13
CA VAL A 348 28.58 5.00 -43.17
C VAL A 348 28.77 3.52 -43.51
N LYS A 349 28.11 2.63 -42.77
CA LYS A 349 28.14 1.19 -43.02
C LYS A 349 27.57 0.83 -44.39
N ARG A 350 28.23 -0.14 -45.04
CA ARG A 350 27.79 -0.67 -46.34
C ARG A 350 26.39 -1.25 -46.28
N ASP A 351 26.01 -1.90 -45.19
CA ASP A 351 24.67 -2.50 -45.02
C ASP A 351 23.56 -1.44 -45.06
N LEU A 352 23.80 -0.23 -44.54
CA LEU A 352 22.85 0.88 -44.61
C LEU A 352 22.73 1.44 -46.03
N ILE A 353 23.85 1.54 -46.76
CA ILE A 353 23.85 1.92 -48.17
C ILE A 353 23.08 0.90 -49.02
N ASP A 354 23.31 -0.39 -48.76
CA ASP A 354 22.62 -1.50 -49.42
C ASP A 354 21.12 -1.49 -49.11
N LEU A 355 20.73 -1.10 -47.89
CA LEU A 355 19.33 -0.92 -47.51
C LEU A 355 18.69 0.26 -48.25
N ALA A 356 19.35 1.41 -48.26
CA ALA A 356 18.87 2.62 -48.91
C ALA A 356 18.68 2.44 -50.43
N ALA A 357 19.60 1.73 -51.08
CA ALA A 357 19.58 1.45 -52.51
C ALA A 357 18.39 0.57 -52.95
N LYS A 358 17.74 -0.17 -52.04
CA LYS A 358 16.51 -0.90 -52.35
C LYS A 358 15.33 0.03 -52.59
N HIS A 359 15.33 1.17 -51.90
CA HIS A 359 14.21 2.12 -51.86
C HIS A 359 14.42 3.31 -52.79
N ILE A 360 15.67 3.68 -53.09
CA ILE A 360 16.01 4.85 -53.90
C ILE A 360 16.51 4.42 -55.28
N THR A 361 15.80 4.82 -56.33
CA THR A 361 16.10 4.46 -57.73
C THR A 361 16.42 5.63 -58.66
N ASP A 362 16.59 6.84 -58.13
CA ASP A 362 16.87 8.05 -58.89
C ASP A 362 18.25 8.65 -58.55
N MET A 363 19.07 8.95 -59.56
CA MET A 363 20.43 9.50 -59.37
C MET A 363 20.42 10.88 -58.70
N ARG A 364 19.44 11.71 -59.05
CA ARG A 364 19.31 13.06 -58.50
C ARG A 364 19.01 12.98 -57.01
N MET A 365 18.19 12.01 -56.61
CA MET A 365 17.90 11.75 -55.19
C MET A 365 19.15 11.25 -54.46
N ILE A 366 19.90 10.29 -55.03
CA ILE A 366 21.17 9.80 -54.45
C ILE A 366 22.17 10.95 -54.26
N LYS A 367 22.34 11.82 -55.26
CA LYS A 367 23.20 13.02 -55.15
C LYS A 367 22.70 14.00 -54.09
N ASN A 368 21.39 14.22 -54.00
CA ASN A 368 20.82 15.12 -52.99
C ASN A 368 21.05 14.60 -51.57
N ILE A 369 20.78 13.31 -51.34
CA ILE A 369 21.04 12.62 -50.07
C ILE A 369 22.52 12.77 -49.68
N ARG A 370 23.46 12.58 -50.63
CA ARG A 370 24.89 12.81 -50.38
C ARG A 370 25.18 14.23 -49.94
N ASN A 371 24.67 15.21 -50.69
CA ASN A 371 24.92 16.62 -50.41
C ASN A 371 24.40 17.01 -49.03
N GLU A 372 23.18 16.59 -48.70
CA GLU A 372 22.60 16.83 -47.38
C GLU A 372 23.42 16.14 -46.29
N PHE A 373 23.74 14.85 -46.44
CA PHE A 373 24.56 14.13 -45.46
C PHE A 373 25.89 14.83 -45.18
N VAL A 374 26.60 15.25 -46.22
CA VAL A 374 27.87 15.98 -46.08
C VAL A 374 27.68 17.29 -45.31
N VAL A 375 26.65 18.08 -45.64
CA VAL A 375 26.37 19.36 -44.98
C VAL A 375 25.99 19.15 -43.51
N PHE A 376 25.09 18.21 -43.22
CA PHE A 376 24.68 17.91 -41.85
C PHE A 376 25.85 17.36 -41.02
N LYS A 377 26.69 16.50 -41.59
CA LYS A 377 27.87 15.94 -40.90
C LYS A 377 28.86 17.02 -40.51
N GLU A 378 29.12 17.97 -41.40
CA GLU A 378 29.98 19.13 -41.13
C GLU A 378 29.36 20.05 -40.07
N LYS A 379 28.07 20.33 -40.17
CA LYS A 379 27.34 21.23 -39.27
C LYS A 379 27.22 20.72 -37.85
N LEU A 380 26.85 19.45 -37.69
CA LEU A 380 26.76 18.80 -36.38
C LEU A 380 28.15 18.53 -35.78
N GLY A 381 29.21 18.59 -36.59
CA GLY A 381 30.57 18.33 -36.15
C GLY A 381 30.68 16.95 -35.52
N LEU A 382 30.29 15.89 -36.25
CA LEU A 382 30.36 14.50 -35.75
C LEU A 382 31.78 14.07 -35.33
N ASP A 383 32.80 14.79 -35.80
CA ASP A 383 34.21 14.61 -35.41
C ASP A 383 34.60 15.47 -34.18
N SER A 384 33.66 16.17 -33.54
CA SER A 384 33.86 17.05 -32.39
C SER A 384 33.47 16.39 -31.05
N THR A 385 34.09 16.82 -29.95
CA THR A 385 33.87 16.29 -28.59
C THR A 385 32.61 16.80 -27.89
N ARG A 386 31.71 17.50 -28.58
CA ARG A 386 30.57 18.22 -27.95
C ARG A 386 29.43 17.29 -27.53
N LEU A 387 29.02 16.36 -28.40
CA LEU A 387 27.98 15.34 -28.14
C LEU A 387 28.54 13.95 -28.51
N PRO A 388 29.39 13.35 -27.66
CA PRO A 388 29.94 12.03 -27.92
C PRO A 388 28.82 10.99 -27.97
N GLY A 389 28.71 10.28 -29.09
CA GLY A 389 27.75 9.17 -29.28
C GLY A 389 26.79 9.33 -30.47
N LEU A 390 26.76 10.51 -31.13
CA LEU A 390 26.12 10.63 -32.44
C LEU A 390 26.98 9.90 -33.50
N THR A 391 26.32 9.22 -34.44
CA THR A 391 26.99 8.38 -35.44
C THR A 391 26.69 8.85 -36.86
N SER A 392 27.65 8.62 -37.76
CA SER A 392 27.44 8.89 -39.20
C SER A 392 26.32 8.01 -39.78
N ASP A 393 26.17 6.77 -39.31
CA ASP A 393 25.09 5.86 -39.72
C ASP A 393 23.70 6.43 -39.41
N ALA A 394 23.47 6.85 -38.17
CA ALA A 394 22.16 7.38 -37.75
C ALA A 394 21.84 8.72 -38.42
N LEU A 395 22.85 9.59 -38.60
CA LEU A 395 22.66 10.82 -39.38
C LEU A 395 22.27 10.50 -40.83
N PHE A 396 22.97 9.57 -41.47
CA PHE A 396 22.66 9.19 -42.84
C PHE A 396 21.24 8.61 -42.95
N ALA A 397 20.84 7.75 -42.02
CA ALA A 397 19.48 7.22 -41.96
C ALA A 397 18.42 8.31 -41.80
N LEU A 398 18.69 9.33 -40.99
CA LEU A 398 17.78 10.46 -40.84
C LEU A 398 17.71 11.33 -42.12
N VAL A 399 18.83 11.51 -42.82
CA VAL A 399 18.82 12.19 -44.13
C VAL A 399 18.04 11.39 -45.18
N LEU A 400 18.14 10.05 -45.16
CA LEU A 400 17.29 9.18 -45.98
C LEU A 400 15.81 9.37 -45.64
N TYR A 401 15.48 9.39 -44.35
CA TYR A 401 14.11 9.64 -43.88
C TYR A 401 13.58 10.99 -44.37
N LYS A 402 14.35 12.07 -44.17
CA LYS A 402 14.00 13.42 -44.64
C LYS A 402 13.74 13.49 -46.14
N ASN A 403 14.58 12.83 -46.95
CA ASN A 403 14.44 12.84 -48.41
C ASN A 403 13.23 12.03 -48.88
N ALA A 404 12.78 11.04 -48.10
CA ALA A 404 11.55 10.30 -48.36
C ALA A 404 10.30 11.03 -47.83
N HIS A 405 10.40 11.71 -46.68
CA HIS A 405 9.29 12.31 -45.91
C HIS A 405 9.62 13.74 -45.46
N LEU A 406 9.63 14.69 -46.40
CA LEU A 406 10.00 16.08 -46.08
C LEU A 406 9.05 16.75 -45.07
N ALA A 407 7.74 16.59 -45.26
CA ALA A 407 6.74 17.23 -44.41
C ALA A 407 6.79 16.69 -42.97
N ASP A 408 6.92 15.38 -42.80
CA ASP A 408 7.03 14.78 -41.46
C ASP A 408 8.35 15.14 -40.76
N PHE A 409 9.46 15.22 -41.51
CA PHE A 409 10.74 15.63 -40.95
C PHE A 409 10.71 17.06 -40.38
N GLU A 410 9.89 17.97 -40.93
CA GLU A 410 9.72 19.32 -40.38
C GLU A 410 9.04 19.29 -38.99
N LEU A 411 8.12 18.35 -38.78
CA LEU A 411 7.40 18.16 -37.52
C LEU A 411 8.29 17.61 -36.39
N VAL A 412 9.46 17.05 -36.69
CA VAL A 412 10.43 16.58 -35.67
C VAL A 412 10.85 17.72 -34.73
N LYS A 413 10.89 18.96 -35.23
CA LYS A 413 11.22 20.13 -34.40
C LYS A 413 10.10 20.51 -33.44
N GLU A 414 8.87 20.17 -33.79
CA GLU A 414 7.67 20.44 -32.99
C GLU A 414 7.36 19.27 -32.03
N GLY A 415 8.05 18.13 -32.19
CA GLY A 415 7.85 16.93 -31.38
C GLY A 415 6.59 16.15 -31.75
N THR A 416 6.05 16.35 -32.96
CA THR A 416 4.79 15.75 -33.43
C THR A 416 4.96 15.00 -34.75
N SER A 417 6.16 14.53 -35.05
CA SER A 417 6.43 13.70 -36.23
C SER A 417 6.02 12.24 -36.00
N HIS A 418 5.93 11.46 -37.08
CA HIS A 418 5.76 10.02 -37.00
C HIS A 418 6.90 9.32 -36.24
N LEU A 419 8.11 9.92 -36.21
CA LEU A 419 9.22 9.43 -35.40
C LEU A 419 9.03 9.71 -33.90
N ASP A 420 8.41 10.85 -33.55
CA ASP A 420 8.03 11.17 -32.17
C ASP A 420 6.90 10.24 -31.69
N ASP A 421 5.88 10.02 -32.52
CA ASP A 421 4.77 9.11 -32.21
C ASP A 421 5.26 7.70 -31.88
N ILE A 422 6.12 7.13 -32.73
CA ILE A 422 6.64 5.78 -32.51
C ILE A 422 7.63 5.72 -31.36
N TYR A 423 8.37 6.80 -31.09
CA TYR A 423 9.23 6.90 -29.90
C TYR A 423 8.38 6.89 -28.63
N LEU A 424 7.34 7.73 -28.54
CA LEU A 424 6.42 7.74 -27.39
C LEU A 424 5.72 6.40 -27.22
N ALA A 425 5.25 5.79 -28.31
CA ALA A 425 4.67 4.45 -28.28
C ALA A 425 5.67 3.38 -27.78
N SER A 426 6.96 3.53 -28.07
CA SER A 426 8.01 2.66 -27.53
C SER A 426 8.12 2.78 -26.01
N ARG A 427 8.03 4.01 -25.48
CA ARG A 427 8.13 4.31 -24.04
C ARG A 427 6.90 3.82 -23.29
N GLN A 428 5.70 4.05 -23.84
CA GLN A 428 4.45 3.52 -23.30
C GLN A 428 4.46 1.98 -23.27
N LEU A 429 4.95 1.33 -24.33
CA LEU A 429 5.07 -0.13 -24.36
C LEU A 429 6.02 -0.63 -23.27
N VAL A 430 7.17 0.01 -23.08
CA VAL A 430 8.11 -0.34 -22.01
C VAL A 430 7.44 -0.20 -20.65
N ASP A 431 6.76 0.91 -20.39
CA ASP A 431 6.10 1.19 -19.11
C ASP A 431 4.98 0.18 -18.81
N GLU A 432 4.05 -0.05 -19.74
CA GLU A 432 2.99 -1.05 -19.58
C GLU A 432 3.52 -2.46 -19.29
N ASN A 433 4.58 -2.88 -20.00
CA ASN A 433 5.16 -4.20 -19.78
C ASN A 433 5.93 -4.27 -18.45
N LEU A 434 6.61 -3.20 -18.02
CA LEU A 434 7.22 -3.13 -16.70
C LEU A 434 6.16 -3.22 -15.59
N ARG A 435 5.04 -2.52 -15.72
CA ARG A 435 3.90 -2.59 -14.78
C ARG A 435 3.31 -4.01 -14.75
N LYS A 436 3.11 -4.66 -15.89
CA LYS A 436 2.63 -6.04 -15.97
C LYS A 436 3.59 -7.02 -15.30
N LEU A 437 4.88 -6.95 -15.65
CA LEU A 437 5.91 -7.81 -15.06
C LEU A 437 6.05 -7.60 -13.56
N ARG A 438 5.84 -6.37 -13.05
CA ARG A 438 5.81 -6.09 -11.62
C ARG A 438 4.64 -6.80 -10.93
N ARG A 439 3.43 -6.71 -11.47
CA ARG A 439 2.25 -7.43 -10.95
C ARG A 439 2.47 -8.95 -10.96
N ASP A 440 3.05 -9.48 -12.03
CA ASP A 440 3.37 -10.90 -12.15
C ASP A 440 4.44 -11.32 -11.11
N ALA A 441 5.50 -10.54 -10.93
CA ALA A 441 6.54 -10.80 -9.93
C ALA A 441 5.97 -10.76 -8.51
N PHE A 442 5.12 -9.78 -8.20
CA PHE A 442 4.44 -9.68 -6.92
C PHE A 442 3.57 -10.91 -6.65
N GLY A 443 2.74 -11.31 -7.63
CA GLY A 443 1.91 -12.52 -7.54
C GLY A 443 2.74 -13.80 -7.31
N LEU A 444 3.89 -13.93 -7.97
CA LEU A 444 4.80 -15.06 -7.76
C LEU A 444 5.45 -15.05 -6.36
N ARG A 445 5.92 -13.89 -5.87
CA ARG A 445 6.47 -13.75 -4.51
C ARG A 445 5.44 -14.11 -3.44
N ARG A 446 4.20 -13.66 -3.61
CA ARG A 446 3.09 -14.02 -2.71
C ARG A 446 2.83 -15.53 -2.71
N ARG A 447 2.84 -16.18 -3.88
CA ARG A 447 2.74 -17.64 -3.98
C ARG A 447 3.91 -18.35 -3.31
N LEU A 448 5.12 -17.84 -3.46
CA LEU A 448 6.32 -18.37 -2.80
C LEU A 448 6.18 -18.37 -1.27
N SER A 449 5.64 -17.27 -0.70
CA SER A 449 5.43 -17.13 0.76
C SER A 449 4.33 -18.03 1.34
N ARG A 450 3.44 -18.55 0.51
CA ARG A 450 2.26 -19.36 0.90
C ARG A 450 2.27 -20.74 0.26
N ILE A 451 3.45 -21.22 -0.11
CA ILE A 451 3.59 -22.45 -0.86
C ILE A 451 3.16 -23.64 -0.01
N ASP A 452 2.14 -24.38 -0.46
CA ASP A 452 1.76 -25.66 0.12
C ASP A 452 1.89 -26.74 -0.95
N SER A 453 3.04 -27.39 -0.93
CA SER A 453 3.42 -28.39 -1.93
C SER A 453 2.64 -29.70 -1.82
N VAL A 454 1.98 -29.92 -0.68
CA VAL A 454 1.10 -31.08 -0.47
C VAL A 454 -0.26 -30.79 -1.07
N GLU A 455 -0.82 -29.61 -0.78
CA GLU A 455 -2.10 -29.17 -1.34
C GLU A 455 -2.07 -29.12 -2.88
N SER A 456 -0.97 -28.66 -3.48
CA SER A 456 -0.83 -28.59 -4.94
C SER A 456 -0.82 -29.95 -5.65
N ARG A 457 -0.51 -31.04 -4.92
CA ARG A 457 -0.39 -32.40 -5.46
C ARG A 457 -1.49 -33.36 -5.01
N ALA A 458 -2.17 -33.06 -3.91
CA ALA A 458 -3.15 -33.95 -3.26
C ALA A 458 -4.20 -34.52 -4.23
N ALA A 459 -4.79 -33.67 -5.08
CA ALA A 459 -5.79 -34.12 -6.05
C ALA A 459 -5.22 -35.05 -7.12
N ALA A 460 -4.03 -34.73 -7.66
CA ALA A 460 -3.39 -35.54 -8.70
C ALA A 460 -2.91 -36.89 -8.16
N LEU A 461 -2.31 -36.90 -6.97
CA LEU A 461 -1.89 -38.12 -6.28
C LEU A 461 -3.09 -38.97 -5.86
N GLY A 462 -4.17 -38.35 -5.41
CA GLY A 462 -5.45 -39.01 -5.11
C GLY A 462 -5.98 -39.78 -6.30
N GLU A 463 -6.14 -39.13 -7.46
CA GLU A 463 -6.59 -39.78 -8.69
C GLU A 463 -5.64 -40.87 -9.19
N ALA A 464 -4.32 -40.64 -9.10
CA ALA A 464 -3.32 -41.64 -9.45
C ALA A 464 -3.43 -42.90 -8.57
N LEU A 465 -3.69 -42.73 -7.27
CA LEU A 465 -3.92 -43.82 -6.33
C LEU A 465 -5.19 -44.62 -6.67
N LYS A 466 -6.31 -43.93 -6.98
CA LYS A 466 -7.54 -44.60 -7.43
C LYS A 466 -7.31 -45.47 -8.67
N LEU A 467 -6.58 -44.93 -9.65
CA LEU A 467 -6.23 -45.64 -10.87
C LEU A 467 -5.31 -46.83 -10.63
N TYR A 468 -4.38 -46.73 -9.67
CA TYR A 468 -3.50 -47.83 -9.30
C TYR A 468 -4.27 -48.96 -8.63
N VAL A 469 -5.05 -48.67 -7.59
CA VAL A 469 -5.86 -49.67 -6.88
C VAL A 469 -6.84 -50.36 -7.84
N SER A 470 -7.51 -49.59 -8.71
CA SER A 470 -8.40 -50.14 -9.75
C SER A 470 -7.69 -51.09 -10.72
N ARG A 471 -6.42 -50.80 -11.06
CA ARG A 471 -5.59 -51.68 -11.89
C ARG A 471 -5.23 -52.98 -11.16
N VAL A 472 -4.85 -52.88 -9.89
CA VAL A 472 -4.53 -54.05 -9.04
C VAL A 472 -5.75 -54.98 -8.94
N ILE A 473 -6.94 -54.43 -8.69
CA ILE A 473 -8.19 -55.20 -8.63
C ILE A 473 -8.47 -55.94 -9.95
N ARG A 474 -8.27 -55.26 -11.09
CA ARG A 474 -8.44 -55.88 -12.41
C ARG A 474 -7.48 -57.05 -12.63
N HIS A 475 -6.23 -56.91 -12.21
CA HIS A 475 -5.23 -57.97 -12.33
C HIS A 475 -5.44 -59.12 -11.34
N ALA A 476 -6.10 -58.86 -10.21
CA ALA A 476 -6.50 -59.88 -9.24
C ALA A 476 -7.67 -60.78 -9.74
N ASN A 477 -8.18 -60.58 -10.96
CA ASN A 477 -9.29 -61.35 -11.54
C ASN A 477 -10.57 -61.29 -10.69
N LEU A 478 -10.87 -60.12 -10.12
CA LEU A 478 -12.08 -59.82 -9.36
C LEU A 478 -13.03 -58.91 -10.19
N PRO A 479 -13.71 -59.45 -11.23
CA PRO A 479 -14.44 -58.66 -12.22
C PRO A 479 -15.66 -57.89 -11.66
N ASP A 480 -16.23 -58.33 -10.53
CA ASP A 480 -17.40 -57.71 -9.89
C ASP A 480 -17.05 -56.59 -8.90
N LEU A 481 -15.75 -56.38 -8.66
CA LEU A 481 -15.24 -55.35 -7.76
C LEU A 481 -14.83 -54.10 -8.55
N THR A 482 -15.55 -53.02 -8.33
CA THR A 482 -15.28 -51.68 -8.87
C THR A 482 -14.82 -50.75 -7.74
N TRP A 483 -14.18 -49.62 -8.09
CA TRP A 483 -13.70 -48.64 -7.12
C TRP A 483 -14.74 -48.28 -6.04
N ASP A 484 -15.99 -48.08 -6.44
CA ASP A 484 -17.11 -47.71 -5.55
C ASP A 484 -17.44 -48.75 -4.47
N ARG A 485 -16.85 -49.95 -4.55
CA ARG A 485 -17.05 -51.07 -3.62
C ARG A 485 -15.79 -51.37 -2.79
N VAL A 486 -14.73 -50.58 -2.95
CA VAL A 486 -13.48 -50.72 -2.21
C VAL A 486 -13.51 -49.77 -1.03
N GLU A 487 -13.25 -50.28 0.17
CA GLU A 487 -13.04 -49.44 1.34
C GLU A 487 -11.54 -49.36 1.63
N LEU A 488 -10.98 -48.15 1.55
CA LEU A 488 -9.60 -47.89 1.91
C LEU A 488 -9.50 -47.57 3.40
N THR A 489 -8.52 -48.15 4.07
CA THR A 489 -8.23 -47.91 5.48
C THR A 489 -6.76 -47.58 5.68
N TYR A 490 -6.47 -46.53 6.44
CA TYR A 490 -5.12 -46.12 6.86
C TYR A 490 -5.12 -45.84 8.37
N SER A 491 -4.12 -46.35 9.08
CA SER A 491 -4.04 -46.25 10.56
C SER A 491 -5.30 -46.71 11.31
N GLY A 492 -6.09 -47.61 10.71
CA GLY A 492 -7.35 -48.12 11.29
C GLY A 492 -8.60 -47.28 11.04
N ALA A 493 -8.49 -46.15 10.32
CA ALA A 493 -9.61 -45.30 9.92
C ALA A 493 -9.93 -45.48 8.42
N SER A 494 -11.23 -45.48 8.09
CA SER A 494 -11.72 -45.54 6.70
C SER A 494 -11.52 -44.21 6.00
N ILE A 495 -11.00 -44.23 4.78
CA ILE A 495 -10.67 -43.05 3.97
C ILE A 495 -11.71 -42.88 2.88
N SER A 496 -12.33 -41.72 2.84
CA SER A 496 -13.28 -41.32 1.80
C SER A 496 -12.60 -40.77 0.54
N ASP A 497 -13.32 -40.80 -0.58
CA ASP A 497 -12.88 -40.18 -1.85
C ASP A 497 -12.56 -38.68 -1.72
N ALA A 498 -13.25 -37.98 -0.81
CA ALA A 498 -13.01 -36.57 -0.53
C ALA A 498 -11.70 -36.35 0.25
N GLU A 499 -11.34 -37.28 1.13
CA GLU A 499 -10.08 -37.22 1.88
C GLU A 499 -8.87 -37.55 1.00
N LEU A 500 -9.02 -38.44 0.00
CA LEU A 500 -7.96 -38.77 -0.96
C LEU A 500 -7.49 -37.58 -1.80
N VAL A 501 -8.35 -36.58 -2.02
CA VAL A 501 -8.00 -35.34 -2.72
C VAL A 501 -7.64 -34.20 -1.76
N SER A 502 -7.68 -34.44 -0.45
CA SER A 502 -7.37 -33.46 0.59
C SER A 502 -5.89 -33.49 0.98
N ALA A 503 -5.33 -32.32 1.28
CA ALA A 503 -3.93 -32.24 1.74
C ALA A 503 -3.70 -32.95 3.08
N ASN A 504 -4.72 -33.06 3.94
CA ASN A 504 -4.58 -33.65 5.27
C ASN A 504 -4.17 -35.13 5.21
N PHE A 505 -4.83 -35.92 4.35
CA PHE A 505 -4.47 -37.33 4.15
C PHE A 505 -3.03 -37.49 3.67
N TRP A 506 -2.62 -36.69 2.68
CA TRP A 506 -1.26 -36.77 2.13
C TRP A 506 -0.20 -36.29 3.12
N ARG A 507 -0.49 -35.28 3.96
CA ARG A 507 0.41 -34.87 5.06
C ARG A 507 0.59 -36.01 6.06
N GLU A 508 -0.47 -36.72 6.41
CA GLU A 508 -0.40 -37.86 7.34
C GLU A 508 0.38 -39.05 6.74
N LEU A 509 0.06 -39.42 5.50
CA LEU A 509 0.73 -40.51 4.77
C LEU A 509 2.23 -40.26 4.58
N THR A 510 2.60 -39.01 4.27
CA THR A 510 4.00 -38.63 4.01
C THR A 510 4.80 -38.44 5.31
N ALA A 511 4.20 -37.85 6.35
CA ALA A 511 4.85 -37.61 7.65
C ALA A 511 5.09 -38.88 8.48
N SER A 512 4.30 -39.95 8.28
CA SER A 512 4.53 -41.18 9.02
C SER A 512 5.78 -41.92 8.50
N ASP A 513 6.72 -42.20 9.42
CA ASP A 513 7.80 -43.20 9.27
C ASP A 513 7.30 -44.63 9.58
N SER A 514 6.00 -44.77 9.83
CA SER A 514 5.39 -46.01 10.30
C SER A 514 5.31 -47.05 9.18
N SER A 515 5.49 -48.33 9.54
CA SER A 515 5.23 -49.48 8.67
C SER A 515 3.73 -49.71 8.41
N THR A 516 2.91 -48.65 8.53
CA THR A 516 1.46 -48.72 8.42
C THR A 516 1.10 -48.65 6.95
N ASP A 517 0.65 -49.77 6.43
CA ASP A 517 0.26 -49.88 5.03
C ASP A 517 -1.13 -49.28 4.81
N LEU A 518 -1.34 -48.71 3.62
CA LEU A 518 -2.67 -48.41 3.14
C LEU A 518 -3.35 -49.73 2.79
N THR A 519 -4.51 -50.02 3.37
CA THR A 519 -5.22 -51.29 3.13
C THR A 519 -6.49 -51.07 2.33
N ALA A 520 -6.78 -51.97 1.39
CA ALA A 520 -8.05 -52.03 0.68
C ALA A 520 -8.81 -53.29 1.10
N SER A 521 -9.98 -53.11 1.69
CA SER A 521 -10.88 -54.21 2.07
C SER A 521 -11.71 -54.65 0.86
N LEU A 522 -11.73 -55.95 0.60
CA LEU A 522 -12.45 -56.56 -0.51
C LEU A 522 -13.79 -57.13 0.01
N PRO A 523 -14.96 -56.61 -0.40
CA PRO A 523 -16.22 -57.23 -0.06
C PRO A 523 -16.28 -58.62 -0.70
N TYR A 524 -16.62 -59.64 0.10
CA TYR A 524 -16.83 -61.04 -0.31
C TYR A 524 -15.58 -61.93 -0.50
N ALA A 525 -14.37 -61.44 -0.21
CA ALA A 525 -13.15 -62.28 -0.16
C ALA A 525 -12.47 -62.17 1.22
N PRO A 526 -11.97 -63.28 1.81
CA PRO A 526 -11.20 -63.22 3.05
C PRO A 526 -9.78 -62.71 2.73
N GLY A 527 -9.61 -61.39 2.70
CA GLY A 527 -8.30 -60.77 2.50
C GLY A 527 -8.38 -59.25 2.41
N GLN A 528 -7.35 -58.59 2.92
CA GLN A 528 -7.07 -57.18 2.67
C GLN A 528 -5.87 -57.09 1.72
N LEU A 529 -5.92 -56.17 0.76
CA LEU A 529 -4.74 -55.79 0.00
C LEU A 529 -3.98 -54.74 0.80
N SER A 530 -2.68 -54.94 1.01
CA SER A 530 -1.79 -54.00 1.69
C SER A 530 -0.93 -53.30 0.67
N PHE A 531 -0.86 -51.98 0.73
CA PHE A 531 -0.01 -51.14 -0.11
C PHE A 531 1.02 -50.45 0.78
N THR A 532 2.27 -50.88 0.66
CA THR A 532 3.38 -50.27 1.38
C THR A 532 3.71 -48.89 0.80
N LYS A 533 4.38 -48.03 1.59
CA LYS A 533 4.87 -46.73 1.09
C LYS A 533 5.82 -46.90 -0.12
N SER A 534 6.57 -47.99 -0.21
CA SER A 534 7.38 -48.32 -1.40
C SER A 534 6.52 -48.65 -2.63
N ASP A 535 5.45 -49.42 -2.46
CA ASP A 535 4.53 -49.74 -3.56
C ASP A 535 3.86 -48.48 -4.09
N LEU A 536 3.45 -47.58 -3.18
CA LEU A 536 2.86 -46.30 -3.53
C LEU A 536 3.83 -45.38 -4.27
N ARG A 537 5.11 -45.33 -3.87
CA ARG A 537 6.13 -44.55 -4.59
C ARG A 537 6.30 -45.01 -6.04
N GLU A 538 6.44 -46.32 -6.25
CA GLU A 538 6.60 -46.89 -7.59
C GLU A 538 5.31 -46.71 -8.43
N ALA A 539 4.15 -46.92 -7.81
CA ALA A 539 2.86 -46.83 -8.49
C ALA A 539 2.46 -45.41 -8.90
N LEU A 540 2.74 -44.42 -8.05
CA LEU A 540 2.42 -43.02 -8.28
C LEU A 540 3.51 -42.31 -9.09
N GLY A 541 4.70 -42.92 -9.20
CA GLY A 541 5.84 -42.34 -9.91
C GLY A 541 6.42 -41.10 -9.20
N ASP A 542 6.28 -41.07 -7.87
CA ASP A 542 6.67 -39.94 -7.02
C ASP A 542 7.32 -40.47 -5.72
N ASP A 543 8.37 -39.81 -5.23
CA ASP A 543 9.09 -40.24 -4.02
C ASP A 543 8.29 -40.03 -2.71
N LEU A 544 7.13 -39.37 -2.78
CA LEU A 544 6.27 -39.02 -1.65
C LEU A 544 7.05 -38.29 -0.55
N ASP A 545 7.90 -37.35 -0.99
CA ASP A 545 8.82 -36.59 -0.16
C ASP A 545 8.44 -35.10 -0.22
N VAL A 546 7.88 -34.61 0.88
CA VAL A 546 7.34 -33.24 1.00
C VAL A 546 8.45 -32.20 0.88
N GLU A 547 9.66 -32.49 1.39
CA GLU A 547 10.79 -31.56 1.29
C GLU A 547 11.21 -31.41 -0.17
N ARG A 548 11.30 -32.51 -0.92
CA ARG A 548 11.57 -32.46 -2.37
C ARG A 548 10.48 -31.76 -3.16
N TRP A 549 9.20 -31.98 -2.82
CA TRP A 549 8.10 -31.26 -3.47
C TRP A 549 8.22 -29.75 -3.26
N HIS A 550 8.54 -29.34 -2.03
CA HIS A 550 8.76 -27.95 -1.67
C HIS A 550 9.95 -27.35 -2.43
N GLU A 551 11.09 -28.05 -2.49
CA GLU A 551 12.25 -27.62 -3.28
C GLU A 551 11.92 -27.44 -4.76
N VAL A 552 11.17 -28.37 -5.36
CA VAL A 552 10.77 -28.30 -6.77
C VAL A 552 9.85 -27.09 -7.03
N ASP A 553 8.85 -26.88 -6.19
CA ASP A 553 7.89 -25.78 -6.35
C ASP A 553 8.55 -24.41 -6.14
N VAL A 554 9.39 -24.28 -5.11
CA VAL A 554 10.19 -23.07 -4.83
C VAL A 554 11.08 -22.77 -6.03
N LYS A 555 11.83 -23.77 -6.53
CA LYS A 555 12.74 -23.60 -7.66
C LYS A 555 12.00 -23.20 -8.94
N GLU A 556 10.79 -23.73 -9.19
CA GLU A 556 9.98 -23.32 -10.34
C GLU A 556 9.57 -21.84 -10.24
N LEU A 557 9.09 -21.41 -9.07
CA LEU A 557 8.68 -20.02 -8.85
C LEU A 557 9.87 -19.05 -8.90
N GLU A 558 11.03 -19.43 -8.33
CA GLU A 558 12.28 -18.66 -8.41
C GLU A 558 12.79 -18.54 -9.85
N THR A 559 12.68 -19.61 -10.65
CA THR A 559 13.06 -19.58 -12.07
C THR A 559 12.19 -18.59 -12.84
N LYS A 560 10.87 -18.59 -12.59
CA LYS A 560 9.94 -17.61 -13.18
C LYS A 560 10.25 -16.18 -12.74
N LEU A 561 10.58 -15.97 -11.47
CA LEU A 561 10.97 -14.65 -10.96
C LEU A 561 12.25 -14.14 -11.63
N THR A 562 13.25 -15.01 -11.77
CA THR A 562 14.51 -14.71 -12.48
C THR A 562 14.27 -14.37 -13.95
N GLU A 563 13.33 -15.07 -14.62
CA GLU A 563 12.94 -14.74 -15.99
C GLU A 563 12.29 -13.35 -16.09
N ILE A 564 11.41 -13.02 -15.15
CA ILE A 564 10.79 -11.69 -15.06
C ILE A 564 11.86 -10.62 -14.84
N GLU A 565 12.79 -10.81 -13.92
CA GLU A 565 13.89 -9.87 -13.67
C GLU A 565 14.74 -9.64 -14.92
N ARG A 566 15.06 -10.70 -15.67
CA ARG A 566 15.76 -10.60 -16.96
C ARG A 566 14.96 -9.79 -17.99
N LYS A 567 13.64 -9.98 -18.08
CA LYS A 567 12.76 -9.21 -18.97
C LYS A 567 12.70 -7.73 -18.56
N ARG A 568 12.61 -7.44 -17.26
CA ARG A 568 12.64 -6.06 -16.73
C ARG A 568 13.97 -5.36 -17.01
N ALA A 569 15.09 -6.05 -16.81
CA ALA A 569 16.42 -5.52 -17.12
C ALA A 569 16.55 -5.17 -18.61
N PHE A 570 16.07 -6.07 -19.49
CA PHE A 570 16.02 -5.81 -20.93
C PHE A 570 15.21 -4.55 -21.27
N LEU A 571 13.97 -4.44 -20.75
CA LEU A 571 13.08 -3.30 -21.06
C LEU A 571 13.65 -1.96 -20.60
N ARG A 572 14.37 -1.92 -19.48
CA ARG A 572 14.98 -0.68 -18.95
C ARG A 572 16.10 -0.13 -19.84
N SER A 573 16.79 -1.00 -20.60
CA SER A 573 17.88 -0.61 -21.48
C SER A 573 17.56 -0.71 -22.97
N ALA A 574 16.37 -1.19 -23.33
CA ALA A 574 15.98 -1.45 -24.72
C ALA A 574 15.82 -0.15 -25.50
N ASP A 575 16.43 -0.08 -26.69
CA ASP A 575 16.12 0.94 -27.70
C ASP A 575 14.97 0.44 -28.60
N MET A 576 14.44 1.29 -29.47
CA MET A 576 13.35 0.95 -30.40
C MET A 576 13.67 -0.28 -31.26
N HIS A 577 14.93 -0.45 -31.67
CA HIS A 577 15.40 -1.62 -32.41
C HIS A 577 15.26 -2.93 -31.62
N ASP A 578 15.59 -2.90 -30.33
CA ASP A 578 15.53 -4.08 -29.48
C ASP A 578 14.08 -4.51 -29.25
N LEU A 579 13.19 -3.53 -29.04
CA LEU A 579 11.74 -3.73 -28.93
C LEU A 579 11.16 -4.30 -30.24
N TYR A 580 11.64 -3.85 -31.40
CA TYR A 580 11.19 -4.36 -32.70
C TYR A 580 11.45 -5.86 -32.86
N ARG A 581 12.57 -6.37 -32.33
CA ARG A 581 12.93 -7.80 -32.38
C ARG A 581 12.17 -8.67 -31.39
N ARG A 582 11.55 -8.08 -30.36
CA ARG A 582 10.88 -8.79 -29.25
C ARG A 582 9.37 -8.63 -29.33
N GLN A 583 8.71 -9.61 -29.94
CA GLN A 583 7.25 -9.63 -30.12
C GLN A 583 6.47 -10.13 -28.90
N ASP A 584 7.17 -10.59 -27.85
CA ASP A 584 6.56 -11.01 -26.59
C ASP A 584 6.08 -9.83 -25.73
N PHE A 585 6.65 -8.64 -25.94
CA PHE A 585 6.17 -7.41 -25.33
C PHE A 585 5.10 -6.76 -26.19
N LYS A 586 3.97 -6.44 -25.56
CA LYS A 586 2.80 -5.87 -26.22
C LYS A 586 2.19 -4.75 -25.41
N MET A 587 1.56 -3.81 -26.10
CA MET A 587 0.85 -2.67 -25.53
C MET A 587 -0.61 -2.74 -25.95
N THR A 588 -1.51 -2.26 -25.10
CA THR A 588 -2.94 -2.18 -25.45
C THR A 588 -3.21 -0.86 -26.16
N VAL A 589 -3.71 -0.92 -27.40
CA VAL A 589 -4.12 0.26 -28.18
C VAL A 589 -5.56 0.07 -28.62
N GLY A 590 -6.49 0.81 -28.00
CA GLY A 590 -7.92 0.57 -28.16
C GLY A 590 -8.32 -0.79 -27.60
N GLU A 591 -8.86 -1.68 -28.44
CA GLU A 591 -9.23 -3.06 -28.07
C GLU A 591 -8.17 -4.10 -28.47
N GLU A 592 -7.08 -3.69 -29.14
CA GLU A 592 -6.07 -4.60 -29.67
C GLU A 592 -4.79 -4.63 -28.82
N SER A 593 -4.13 -5.80 -28.78
CA SER A 593 -2.82 -5.98 -28.14
C SER A 593 -1.73 -6.10 -29.20
N LEU A 594 -0.96 -5.02 -29.36
CA LEU A 594 -0.01 -4.83 -30.46
C LEU A 594 1.43 -4.94 -29.96
N SER A 595 2.28 -5.62 -30.75
CA SER A 595 3.74 -5.61 -30.58
C SER A 595 4.36 -4.33 -31.14
N PHE A 596 5.58 -3.99 -30.72
CA PHE A 596 6.26 -2.80 -31.24
C PHE A 596 6.38 -2.82 -32.78
N LYS A 597 6.64 -3.99 -33.37
CA LYS A 597 6.66 -4.15 -34.83
C LYS A 597 5.34 -3.73 -35.48
N GLN A 598 4.20 -4.12 -34.94
CA GLN A 598 2.89 -3.73 -35.47
C GLN A 598 2.63 -2.22 -35.30
N LEU A 599 3.11 -1.62 -34.20
CA LEU A 599 3.06 -0.17 -34.02
C LEU A 599 3.87 0.57 -35.11
N THR A 600 5.01 0.02 -35.53
CA THR A 600 5.76 0.62 -36.65
C THR A 600 4.98 0.59 -37.97
N GLU A 601 4.18 -0.44 -38.22
CA GLU A 601 3.37 -0.56 -39.44
C GLU A 601 2.19 0.42 -39.44
N ILE A 602 1.77 0.89 -38.26
CA ILE A 602 0.71 1.90 -38.08
C ILE A 602 1.26 3.32 -38.19
N HIS A 603 2.34 3.63 -37.47
CA HIS A 603 2.86 4.99 -37.35
C HIS A 603 3.81 5.37 -38.49
N LEU A 604 4.54 4.42 -39.10
CA LEU A 604 5.51 4.74 -40.14
C LEU A 604 4.91 4.58 -41.55
N PRO A 605 4.93 5.62 -42.40
CA PRO A 605 4.22 5.64 -43.68
C PRO A 605 4.85 4.76 -44.78
N THR A 606 6.08 4.27 -44.61
CA THR A 606 6.80 3.52 -45.66
C THR A 606 7.67 2.40 -45.11
N SER A 607 7.93 1.41 -45.98
CA SER A 607 8.85 0.30 -45.71
C SER A 607 10.29 0.77 -45.45
N LEU A 608 10.76 1.86 -46.05
CA LEU A 608 12.11 2.41 -45.78
C LEU A 608 12.25 2.83 -44.30
N ALA A 609 11.30 3.60 -43.77
CA ALA A 609 11.35 4.05 -42.38
C ALA A 609 11.29 2.87 -41.40
N SER A 610 10.39 1.90 -41.66
CA SER A 610 10.29 0.67 -40.86
C SER A 610 11.58 -0.15 -40.94
N ASP A 611 12.18 -0.31 -42.12
CA ASP A 611 13.45 -1.02 -42.31
C ASP A 611 14.61 -0.33 -41.59
N LEU A 612 14.69 1.00 -41.61
CA LEU A 612 15.74 1.76 -40.92
C LEU A 612 15.66 1.58 -39.40
N MET A 613 14.46 1.57 -38.83
CA MET A 613 14.23 1.28 -37.41
C MET A 613 14.49 -0.21 -37.08
N ALA A 614 14.00 -1.12 -37.93
CA ALA A 614 14.17 -2.57 -37.78
C ALA A 614 15.65 -3.00 -37.78
N ASN A 615 16.54 -2.21 -38.37
CA ASN A 615 17.99 -2.42 -38.36
C ASN A 615 18.74 -1.53 -37.36
N GLY A 616 18.04 -0.68 -36.60
CA GLY A 616 18.61 0.15 -35.53
C GLY A 616 19.38 1.38 -36.00
N TYR A 617 19.08 1.88 -37.19
CA TYR A 617 19.68 3.12 -37.71
C TYR A 617 18.92 4.38 -37.28
N ILE A 618 17.61 4.25 -36.99
CA ILE A 618 16.84 5.28 -36.29
C ILE A 618 16.68 4.83 -34.84
N SER A 619 17.28 5.60 -33.93
CA SER A 619 17.22 5.38 -32.49
C SER A 619 16.48 6.53 -31.79
N ARG A 620 16.34 6.45 -30.47
CA ARG A 620 15.82 7.52 -29.62
C ARG A 620 16.50 8.89 -29.77
N ASN A 621 17.69 8.95 -30.38
CA ASN A 621 18.46 10.19 -30.54
C ASN A 621 18.09 10.98 -31.81
N PHE A 622 17.07 10.60 -32.58
CA PHE A 622 16.80 11.18 -33.90
C PHE A 622 16.62 12.71 -33.86
N THR A 623 15.98 13.25 -32.82
CA THR A 623 15.78 14.69 -32.63
C THR A 623 17.10 15.46 -32.42
N LEU A 624 18.13 14.78 -31.90
CA LEU A 624 19.46 15.36 -31.68
C LEU A 624 20.24 15.62 -32.99
N TYR A 625 19.77 15.13 -34.13
CA TYR A 625 20.38 15.39 -35.45
C TYR A 625 19.68 16.51 -36.22
N VAL A 626 18.59 17.10 -35.70
CA VAL A 626 17.77 18.09 -36.42
C VAL A 626 18.10 19.55 -36.05
N SER A 627 18.80 19.77 -34.95
CA SER A 627 19.16 21.10 -34.43
C SER A 627 20.64 21.19 -34.06
N GLU A 628 21.21 22.40 -34.16
CA GLU A 628 22.53 22.71 -33.61
C GLU A 628 22.40 23.01 -32.12
N TYR A 629 23.08 22.23 -31.28
CA TYR A 629 23.08 22.43 -29.83
C TYR A 629 24.28 23.28 -29.41
N TYR A 630 23.99 24.41 -28.76
CA TYR A 630 24.97 25.40 -28.28
C TYR A 630 25.07 25.32 -26.74
N GLY A 631 25.65 24.25 -26.19
CA GLY A 631 25.67 24.02 -24.74
C GLY A 631 26.90 23.25 -24.23
N VAL A 632 27.15 23.37 -22.92
CA VAL A 632 28.14 22.61 -22.14
C VAL A 632 27.86 21.10 -22.28
N HIS A 633 28.83 20.23 -21.99
CA HIS A 633 28.76 18.76 -22.15
C HIS A 633 27.56 18.09 -21.44
N VAL A 634 26.35 18.21 -22.00
CA VAL A 634 25.16 17.45 -21.58
C VAL A 634 25.17 16.12 -22.32
N SER A 635 24.87 15.02 -21.63
CA SER A 635 24.80 13.70 -22.24
C SER A 635 23.60 13.58 -23.19
N LEU A 636 23.65 12.57 -24.08
CA LEU A 636 22.55 12.26 -24.99
C LEU A 636 21.26 11.91 -24.21
N ASP A 637 21.39 11.16 -23.12
CA ASP A 637 20.25 10.72 -22.31
C ASP A 637 19.56 11.89 -21.60
N ALA A 638 20.32 12.83 -21.04
CA ALA A 638 19.79 14.05 -20.42
C ALA A 638 19.09 14.96 -21.45
N MET A 639 19.69 15.15 -22.64
CA MET A 639 19.09 15.95 -23.71
C MET A 639 17.77 15.35 -24.22
N ASN A 640 17.74 14.05 -24.48
CA ASN A 640 16.50 13.37 -24.86
C ASN A 640 15.44 13.53 -23.78
N TYR A 641 15.82 13.47 -22.50
CA TYR A 641 14.86 13.63 -21.41
C TYR A 641 14.26 15.04 -21.36
N LEU A 642 15.10 16.06 -21.55
CA LEU A 642 14.67 17.46 -21.63
C LEU A 642 13.67 17.69 -22.76
N ILE A 643 13.96 17.15 -23.95
CA ILE A 643 13.15 17.36 -25.16
C ILE A 643 11.83 16.59 -25.10
N HIS A 644 11.88 15.30 -24.77
CA HIS A 644 10.70 14.43 -24.91
C HIS A 644 9.79 14.37 -23.69
N PHE A 645 10.25 14.79 -22.51
CA PHE A 645 9.47 14.67 -21.26
C PHE A 645 9.32 15.99 -20.53
N ILE A 646 10.40 16.76 -20.35
CA ILE A 646 10.32 18.04 -19.60
C ILE A 646 9.58 19.12 -20.40
N GLN A 647 10.00 19.40 -21.64
CA GLN A 647 9.36 20.43 -22.46
C GLN A 647 7.84 20.19 -22.68
N PRO A 648 7.37 18.95 -22.95
CA PRO A 648 5.94 18.67 -23.10
C PRO A 648 5.21 18.33 -21.79
N ASP A 649 5.89 18.33 -20.64
CA ASP A 649 5.37 17.88 -19.32
C ASP A 649 4.74 16.47 -19.33
N ILE A 650 5.47 15.50 -19.88
CA ILE A 650 5.06 14.08 -19.96
C ILE A 650 5.83 13.26 -18.92
N VAL A 651 5.12 12.37 -18.23
CA VAL A 651 5.70 11.45 -17.25
C VAL A 651 6.40 10.30 -17.97
N ASP A 652 7.66 10.03 -17.62
CA ASP A 652 8.30 8.74 -17.85
C ASP A 652 9.03 8.28 -16.60
N THR A 653 8.35 7.40 -15.86
CA THR A 653 8.78 6.87 -14.56
C THR A 653 10.09 6.09 -14.66
N HIS A 654 10.35 5.45 -15.81
CA HIS A 654 11.37 4.43 -15.99
C HIS A 654 12.50 4.82 -16.94
N TYR A 655 12.52 6.06 -17.42
CA TYR A 655 13.64 6.58 -18.20
C TYR A 655 14.91 6.58 -17.33
N SER A 656 15.96 5.94 -17.84
CA SER A 656 17.21 5.76 -17.10
C SER A 656 18.09 7.00 -17.24
N LEU A 657 18.43 7.63 -16.12
CA LEU A 657 19.37 8.73 -16.04
C LEU A 657 20.50 8.35 -15.08
N SER A 658 21.76 8.56 -15.50
CA SER A 658 22.87 8.50 -14.56
C SER A 658 22.83 9.69 -13.59
N PRO A 659 23.51 9.63 -12.43
CA PRO A 659 23.58 10.77 -11.52
C PRO A 659 24.08 12.06 -12.18
N ALA A 660 25.00 11.97 -13.15
CA ALA A 660 25.49 13.12 -13.91
C ALA A 660 24.43 13.67 -14.88
N ASP A 661 23.61 12.79 -15.45
CA ASP A 661 22.50 13.18 -16.33
C ASP A 661 21.42 13.91 -15.54
N VAL A 662 21.09 13.43 -14.33
CA VAL A 662 20.12 14.09 -13.45
C VAL A 662 20.59 15.50 -13.10
N GLU A 663 21.85 15.70 -12.70
CA GLU A 663 22.34 17.04 -12.39
C GLU A 663 22.31 17.97 -13.61
N SER A 664 22.64 17.43 -14.80
CA SER A 664 22.56 18.19 -16.06
C SER A 664 21.12 18.59 -16.38
N VAL A 665 20.16 17.66 -16.22
CA VAL A 665 18.73 17.92 -16.40
C VAL A 665 18.25 19.00 -15.42
N LEU A 666 18.61 18.90 -14.14
CA LEU A 666 18.22 19.87 -13.11
C LEU A 666 18.84 21.26 -13.34
N GLN A 667 20.05 21.32 -13.88
CA GLN A 667 20.73 22.57 -14.22
C GLN A 667 20.07 23.28 -15.40
N GLU A 668 19.74 22.55 -16.46
CA GLU A 668 19.16 23.11 -17.70
C GLU A 668 17.65 23.39 -17.59
N ALA A 669 16.87 22.52 -16.93
CA ALA A 669 15.42 22.72 -16.75
C ALA A 669 15.09 23.86 -15.78
N GLY A 670 16.00 24.16 -14.85
CA GLY A 670 15.79 25.15 -13.81
C GLY A 670 14.84 24.70 -12.70
N SER A 671 14.77 25.50 -11.63
CA SER A 671 14.06 25.12 -10.39
C SER A 671 12.53 25.10 -10.49
N THR A 672 11.94 25.73 -11.51
CA THR A 672 10.48 25.83 -11.68
C THR A 672 9.86 24.51 -12.06
N VAL A 673 10.57 23.68 -12.82
CA VAL A 673 10.09 22.38 -13.33
C VAL A 673 10.03 21.31 -12.23
N LEU A 674 10.64 21.55 -11.06
CA LEU A 674 10.58 20.62 -9.91
C LEU A 674 9.16 20.33 -9.42
N GLY A 675 8.19 21.18 -9.76
CA GLY A 675 6.77 20.98 -9.48
C GLY A 675 5.96 20.41 -10.64
N ASP A 676 6.60 20.03 -11.73
CA ASP A 676 5.93 19.51 -12.94
C ASP A 676 5.86 17.98 -12.88
N ARG A 677 4.90 17.39 -13.62
CA ARG A 677 4.69 15.93 -13.62
C ARG A 677 5.83 15.21 -14.31
N SER A 678 6.50 15.87 -15.25
CA SER A 678 7.73 15.37 -15.88
C SER A 678 8.84 15.01 -14.89
N MET A 679 8.82 15.50 -13.64
CA MET A 679 9.80 15.11 -12.62
C MET A 679 9.52 13.77 -11.93
N TYR A 680 8.38 13.13 -12.23
CA TYR A 680 8.04 11.80 -11.73
C TYR A 680 8.87 10.71 -12.43
N ASN A 681 10.16 10.67 -12.10
CA ASN A 681 11.12 9.69 -12.59
C ASN A 681 11.94 9.11 -11.44
N ILE A 682 12.11 7.79 -11.44
CA ILE A 682 12.79 7.08 -10.36
C ILE A 682 14.25 7.51 -10.22
N SER A 683 14.97 7.72 -11.33
CA SER A 683 16.38 8.12 -11.31
C SER A 683 16.56 9.51 -10.69
N ILE A 684 15.65 10.45 -11.02
CA ILE A 684 15.64 11.81 -10.46
C ILE A 684 15.38 11.74 -8.95
N LEU A 685 14.31 11.06 -8.54
CA LEU A 685 13.93 11.00 -7.13
C LEU A 685 14.96 10.23 -6.28
N ASP A 686 15.53 9.12 -6.80
CA ASP A 686 16.63 8.39 -6.16
C ASP A 686 17.84 9.31 -5.92
N HIS A 687 18.23 10.08 -6.92
CA HIS A 687 19.37 10.99 -6.81
C HIS A 687 19.12 12.08 -5.76
N LEU A 688 17.92 12.67 -5.76
CA LEU A 688 17.56 13.74 -4.83
C LEU A 688 17.41 13.26 -3.38
N LEU A 689 16.81 12.09 -3.16
CA LEU A 689 16.69 11.50 -1.82
C LEU A 689 18.04 11.01 -1.31
N GLY A 690 18.85 10.36 -2.16
CA GLY A 690 20.19 9.92 -1.79
C GLY A 690 21.14 11.07 -1.44
N ALA A 691 20.97 12.24 -2.06
CA ALA A 691 21.72 13.46 -1.74
C ALA A 691 21.09 14.32 -0.62
N GLN A 692 19.94 13.91 -0.05
CA GLN A 692 19.16 14.68 0.93
C GLN A 692 18.87 16.12 0.48
N SER A 693 18.58 16.31 -0.80
CA SER A 693 18.41 17.63 -1.39
C SER A 693 17.05 18.24 -1.08
N ALA A 694 17.03 19.50 -0.65
CA ALA A 694 15.79 20.29 -0.49
C ALA A 694 15.03 20.49 -1.81
N LYS A 695 15.69 20.30 -2.98
CA LYS A 695 15.01 20.34 -4.29
C LYS A 695 13.90 19.27 -4.40
N CYS A 696 13.99 18.19 -3.63
CA CYS A 696 12.99 17.11 -3.60
C CYS A 696 11.64 17.58 -3.04
N ASP A 697 11.61 18.60 -2.18
CA ASP A 697 10.39 18.99 -1.44
C ASP A 697 9.23 19.35 -2.34
N ARG A 698 9.50 20.03 -3.45
CA ARG A 698 8.46 20.37 -4.44
C ARG A 698 7.86 19.14 -5.12
N ILE A 699 8.66 18.10 -5.35
CA ILE A 699 8.18 16.83 -5.91
C ILE A 699 7.30 16.15 -4.86
N LEU A 700 7.78 16.07 -3.61
CA LEU A 700 7.05 15.43 -2.51
C LEU A 700 5.72 16.12 -2.22
N ASP A 701 5.69 17.45 -2.16
CA ASP A 701 4.47 18.24 -1.97
C ASP A 701 3.42 17.89 -3.04
N ASN A 702 3.83 17.69 -4.29
CA ASN A 702 2.92 17.27 -5.35
C ASN A 702 2.43 15.82 -5.19
N LEU A 703 3.28 14.91 -4.72
CA LEU A 703 2.87 13.52 -4.46
C LEU A 703 1.75 13.44 -3.41
N THR A 704 1.67 14.39 -2.48
CA THR A 704 0.59 14.45 -1.48
C THR A 704 -0.80 14.71 -2.07
N ARG A 705 -0.89 15.19 -3.32
CA ARG A 705 -2.18 15.35 -4.04
C ARG A 705 -2.88 14.00 -4.26
N TRP A 706 -2.09 12.93 -4.34
CA TRP A 706 -2.56 11.55 -4.38
C TRP A 706 -3.56 11.23 -5.51
N GLY A 707 -3.36 11.83 -6.69
CA GLY A 707 -4.10 11.50 -7.91
C GLY A 707 -3.62 10.20 -8.56
N GLU A 708 -4.22 9.82 -9.70
CA GLU A 708 -3.87 8.58 -10.41
C GLU A 708 -2.39 8.52 -10.81
N ALA A 709 -1.83 9.62 -11.31
CA ALA A 709 -0.42 9.71 -11.69
C ALA A 709 0.52 9.62 -10.47
N GLU A 710 0.17 10.28 -9.36
CA GLU A 710 0.94 10.24 -8.11
C GLU A 710 0.93 8.84 -7.49
N GLN A 711 -0.24 8.18 -7.45
CA GLN A 711 -0.39 6.81 -6.96
C GLN A 711 0.43 5.83 -7.78
N GLU A 712 0.36 5.95 -9.11
CA GLU A 712 1.12 5.12 -10.03
C GLU A 712 2.63 5.31 -9.86
N PHE A 713 3.08 6.57 -9.76
CA PHE A 713 4.49 6.86 -9.55
C PHE A 713 4.99 6.37 -8.20
N VAL A 714 4.26 6.59 -7.10
CA VAL A 714 4.67 6.12 -5.77
C VAL A 714 4.70 4.59 -5.72
N SER A 715 3.72 3.90 -6.31
CA SER A 715 3.75 2.43 -6.43
C SER A 715 4.97 1.96 -7.22
N ALA A 716 5.32 2.65 -8.31
CA ALA A 716 6.51 2.33 -9.09
C ALA A 716 7.81 2.59 -8.33
N TYR A 717 7.88 3.70 -7.59
CA TYR A 717 9.06 4.06 -6.80
C TYR A 717 9.25 3.12 -5.61
N VAL A 718 8.19 2.70 -4.92
CA VAL A 718 8.27 1.72 -3.83
C VAL A 718 8.84 0.39 -4.32
N ALA A 719 8.46 -0.03 -5.53
CA ALA A 719 8.93 -1.30 -6.09
C ALA A 719 10.35 -1.26 -6.65
N ASP A 720 10.78 -0.11 -7.20
CA ASP A 720 11.96 -0.04 -8.06
C ASP A 720 13.01 0.98 -7.59
N GLY A 721 12.62 1.92 -6.74
CA GLY A 721 13.48 2.96 -6.18
C GLY A 721 14.39 2.43 -5.06
N LYS A 722 15.53 3.10 -4.87
CA LYS A 722 16.55 2.70 -3.89
C LYS A 722 16.29 3.26 -2.50
N HIS A 723 15.56 4.37 -2.41
CA HIS A 723 15.41 5.16 -1.19
C HIS A 723 13.94 5.25 -0.73
N ALA A 724 13.17 4.16 -0.87
CA ALA A 724 11.75 4.13 -0.52
C ALA A 724 11.46 4.47 0.97
N GLY A 725 12.27 3.96 1.92
CA GLY A 725 12.13 4.33 3.33
C GLY A 725 12.35 5.83 3.57
N GLU A 726 13.34 6.42 2.91
CA GLU A 726 13.64 7.86 2.99
C GLU A 726 12.52 8.71 2.35
N LEU A 727 11.93 8.25 1.24
CA LEU A 727 10.75 8.88 0.65
C LEU A 727 9.63 9.00 1.68
N PHE A 728 9.29 7.89 2.36
CA PHE A 728 8.20 7.87 3.32
C PHE A 728 8.53 8.61 4.62
N ARG A 729 9.81 8.67 5.01
CA ARG A 729 10.30 9.54 6.09
C ARG A 729 10.06 11.02 5.79
N ARG A 730 10.29 11.47 4.55
CA ARG A 730 10.03 12.87 4.20
C ARG A 730 8.55 13.17 3.96
N LEU A 731 7.82 12.25 3.33
CA LEU A 731 6.37 12.40 3.14
C LEU A 731 5.63 12.50 4.47
N SER A 732 6.02 11.73 5.49
CA SER A 732 5.35 11.80 6.78
C SER A 732 5.47 13.16 7.46
N GLN A 733 6.47 13.99 7.14
CA GLN A 733 6.66 15.32 7.74
C GLN A 733 5.53 16.30 7.42
N SER A 734 4.84 16.14 6.29
CA SER A 734 3.78 17.05 5.83
C SER A 734 2.46 16.35 5.47
N TRP A 735 2.43 15.01 5.38
CA TRP A 735 1.26 14.28 4.90
C TRP A 735 0.64 13.36 5.97
N SER A 736 -0.60 13.68 6.38
CA SER A 736 -1.34 12.95 7.43
C SER A 736 -1.74 11.53 7.05
N GLU A 737 -2.02 11.28 5.76
CA GLU A 737 -2.55 10.01 5.25
C GLU A 737 -1.47 8.95 4.96
N VAL A 738 -0.20 9.28 5.24
CA VAL A 738 0.96 8.46 4.85
C VAL A 738 0.87 7.00 5.34
N PHE A 739 0.35 6.77 6.55
CA PHE A 739 0.23 5.41 7.12
C PHE A 739 -0.92 4.60 6.50
N ALA A 740 -2.05 5.25 6.21
CA ALA A 740 -3.17 4.64 5.50
C ALA A 740 -2.74 4.23 4.08
N VAL A 741 -1.91 5.05 3.44
CA VAL A 741 -1.35 4.78 2.12
C VAL A 741 -0.43 3.57 2.12
N ILE A 742 0.48 3.45 3.09
CA ILE A 742 1.33 2.25 3.22
C ILE A 742 0.46 1.00 3.40
N THR A 743 -0.61 1.10 4.20
CA THR A 743 -1.55 -0.01 4.45
C THR A 743 -2.25 -0.44 3.17
N ALA A 744 -2.70 0.53 2.36
CA ALA A 744 -3.45 0.29 1.13
C ALA A 744 -2.61 -0.30 -0.01
N GLN A 745 -1.27 -0.23 0.06
CA GLN A 745 -0.40 -0.77 -0.98
C GLN A 745 -0.26 -2.30 -0.90
N ASP A 746 -0.36 -2.92 -2.08
CA ASP A 746 -0.13 -4.36 -2.26
C ASP A 746 1.37 -4.64 -2.36
N ILE A 747 2.04 -4.64 -1.20
CA ILE A 747 3.49 -4.83 -1.03
C ILE A 747 3.79 -5.99 -0.06
N ASP A 748 4.98 -6.56 -0.18
CA ASP A 748 5.47 -7.59 0.74
C ASP A 748 5.79 -7.00 2.13
N ASP A 749 5.89 -7.86 3.14
CA ASP A 749 6.01 -7.43 4.53
C ASP A 749 7.36 -6.76 4.85
N ASP A 750 8.45 -7.12 4.16
CA ASP A 750 9.77 -6.49 4.35
C ASP A 750 9.77 -5.06 3.77
N THR A 751 9.20 -4.88 2.58
CA THR A 751 8.99 -3.55 2.00
C THR A 751 8.07 -2.72 2.90
N ARG A 752 6.94 -3.27 3.36
CA ARG A 752 5.99 -2.59 4.25
C ARG A 752 6.66 -2.11 5.53
N LEU A 753 7.47 -2.96 6.16
CA LEU A 753 8.23 -2.62 7.36
C LEU A 753 9.18 -1.45 7.12
N LYS A 754 9.94 -1.46 6.01
CA LYS A 754 10.84 -0.36 5.64
C LYS A 754 10.12 0.96 5.44
N LEU A 755 8.93 0.94 4.83
CA LEU A 755 8.13 2.16 4.64
C LEU A 755 7.59 2.69 5.97
N TYR A 756 7.10 1.81 6.83
CA TYR A 756 6.62 2.19 8.16
C TYR A 756 7.73 2.72 9.05
N ASP A 757 8.91 2.09 9.06
CA ASP A 757 10.06 2.57 9.82
C ASP A 757 10.50 3.97 9.36
N GLY A 758 10.54 4.19 8.05
CA GLY A 758 10.78 5.51 7.47
C GLY A 758 9.72 6.52 7.90
N ALA A 759 8.44 6.24 7.65
CA ALA A 759 7.33 7.13 7.98
C ALA A 759 7.27 7.46 9.47
N PHE A 760 7.49 6.46 10.33
CA PHE A 760 7.51 6.60 11.79
C PHE A 760 8.67 7.51 12.24
N SER A 761 9.87 7.30 11.70
CA SER A 761 11.06 8.13 11.99
C SER A 761 10.92 9.59 11.54
N GLY A 762 10.07 9.85 10.54
CA GLY A 762 9.83 11.18 9.98
C GLY A 762 8.59 11.89 10.51
N ALA A 763 7.83 11.25 11.40
CA ALA A 763 6.56 11.77 11.86
C ALA A 763 6.72 13.12 12.59
N ASN A 764 5.93 14.10 12.17
CA ASN A 764 5.84 15.43 12.74
C ASN A 764 4.55 15.58 13.54
N LEU A 765 4.66 15.86 14.83
CA LEU A 765 3.54 15.96 15.78
C LEU A 765 2.59 17.14 15.50
N ASP A 766 2.99 18.11 14.68
CA ASP A 766 2.10 19.18 14.20
C ASP A 766 1.01 18.63 13.25
N ASN A 767 1.23 17.46 12.64
CA ASN A 767 0.26 16.79 11.78
C ASN A 767 -0.71 15.92 12.57
N GLN A 768 -1.95 15.84 12.09
CA GLN A 768 -2.97 14.93 12.61
C GLN A 768 -2.97 13.63 11.81
N TYR A 769 -2.15 12.65 12.21
CA TYR A 769 -2.16 11.32 11.60
C TYR A 769 -3.42 10.54 11.98
N ASP A 770 -4.04 9.89 11.00
CA ASP A 770 -5.08 8.88 11.23
C ASP A 770 -4.42 7.49 11.31
N ILE A 771 -4.29 6.96 12.53
CA ILE A 771 -3.65 5.67 12.80
C ILE A 771 -4.75 4.64 13.10
N SER A 772 -5.00 3.76 12.13
CA SER A 772 -5.95 2.66 12.30
C SER A 772 -5.47 1.63 13.34
N PRO A 773 -6.39 0.84 13.93
CA PRO A 773 -6.02 -0.26 14.83
C PRO A 773 -5.02 -1.24 14.19
N ASP A 774 -5.19 -1.55 12.90
CA ASP A 774 -4.32 -2.46 12.16
C ASP A 774 -2.89 -1.93 12.04
N VAL A 775 -2.71 -0.62 11.81
CA VAL A 775 -1.39 0.02 11.77
C VAL A 775 -0.74 -0.04 13.15
N ARG A 776 -1.51 0.24 14.21
CA ARG A 776 -1.02 0.17 15.59
C ARG A 776 -0.56 -1.24 15.95
N GLU A 777 -1.36 -2.26 15.63
CA GLU A 777 -1.03 -3.67 15.87
C GLU A 777 0.20 -4.11 15.05
N TYR A 778 0.30 -3.67 13.80
CA TYR A 778 1.46 -3.97 12.97
C TYR A 778 2.75 -3.37 13.55
N LEU A 779 2.72 -2.08 13.90
CA LEU A 779 3.87 -1.38 14.49
C LEU A 779 4.25 -1.95 15.86
N SER A 780 3.28 -2.29 16.70
CA SER A 780 3.55 -2.92 18.00
C SER A 780 4.16 -4.31 17.84
N ARG A 781 3.69 -5.11 16.88
CA ARG A 781 4.26 -6.44 16.59
C ARG A 781 5.67 -6.37 16.02
N GLN A 782 5.95 -5.40 15.15
CA GLN A 782 7.23 -5.26 14.46
C GLN A 782 8.22 -4.31 15.14
N TYR A 783 7.93 -3.83 16.36
CA TYR A 783 8.73 -2.83 17.06
C TYR A 783 10.24 -3.14 17.12
N ALA A 784 10.60 -4.42 17.29
CA ALA A 784 11.98 -4.87 17.40
C ALA A 784 12.78 -4.75 16.09
N GLN A 785 12.10 -4.47 14.97
CA GLN A 785 12.73 -4.24 13.67
C GLN A 785 12.66 -2.77 13.23
N LEU A 786 12.01 -1.91 14.02
CA LEU A 786 11.99 -0.47 13.77
C LEU A 786 13.31 0.15 14.22
N SER A 787 14.07 0.69 13.28
CA SER A 787 15.37 1.28 13.55
C SER A 787 15.27 2.48 14.49
N ALA A 788 14.15 3.23 14.43
CA ALA A 788 13.84 4.33 15.33
C ALA A 788 13.81 3.94 16.82
N LEU A 789 13.49 2.68 17.13
CA LEU A 789 13.34 2.19 18.51
C LEU A 789 14.55 1.41 19.02
N THR A 790 15.36 0.87 18.10
CA THR A 790 16.39 -0.14 18.40
C THR A 790 17.81 0.32 18.10
N SER A 791 17.99 1.28 17.19
CA SER A 791 19.31 1.80 16.83
C SER A 791 19.78 2.87 17.82
N PRO A 792 21.10 3.08 17.99
CA PRO A 792 21.63 4.15 18.83
C PRO A 792 21.19 5.53 18.32
N ILE A 793 20.54 6.31 19.18
CA ILE A 793 19.98 7.63 18.84
C ILE A 793 20.36 8.70 19.88
N ASP A 794 20.30 9.98 19.48
CA ASP A 794 20.48 11.10 20.40
C ASP A 794 19.24 11.36 21.27
N ASP A 795 19.38 12.19 22.31
CA ASP A 795 18.29 12.43 23.29
C ASP A 795 17.12 13.22 22.67
N GLU A 796 17.41 14.12 21.72
CA GLU A 796 16.38 14.92 21.03
C GLU A 796 15.50 14.03 20.15
N PHE A 797 16.11 13.14 19.37
CA PHE A 797 15.39 12.18 18.53
C PHE A 797 14.63 11.14 19.38
N ALA A 798 15.19 10.73 20.53
CA ALA A 798 14.51 9.82 21.44
C ALA A 798 13.20 10.40 21.97
N GLU A 799 13.21 11.65 22.46
CA GLU A 799 12.00 12.31 22.95
C GLU A 799 10.95 12.51 21.84
N ALA A 800 11.37 12.93 20.65
CA ALA A 800 10.47 13.03 19.50
C ALA A 800 9.80 11.69 19.17
N THR A 801 10.58 10.60 19.17
CA THR A 801 10.08 9.24 18.92
C THR A 801 9.08 8.77 19.98
N LEU A 802 9.35 9.07 21.24
CA LEU A 802 8.47 8.72 22.37
C LEU A 802 7.14 9.47 22.32
N ASP A 803 7.17 10.74 21.89
CA ASP A 803 5.95 11.52 21.70
C ASP A 803 5.13 11.01 20.51
N VAL A 804 5.77 10.54 19.43
CA VAL A 804 5.09 9.84 18.33
C VAL A 804 4.45 8.53 18.80
N LEU A 805 5.16 7.69 19.56
CA LEU A 805 4.60 6.46 20.15
C LEU A 805 3.34 6.76 20.98
N LYS A 806 3.43 7.78 21.83
CA LYS A 806 2.32 8.21 22.69
C LYS A 806 1.15 8.74 21.86
N ARG A 807 1.41 9.55 20.83
CA ARG A 807 0.37 10.09 19.94
C ARG A 807 -0.36 8.98 19.18
N PHE A 808 0.36 7.93 18.77
CA PHE A 808 -0.21 6.80 18.04
C PHE A 808 -0.91 5.80 18.97
N GLY A 809 -0.71 5.92 20.28
CA GLY A 809 -1.25 5.02 21.29
C GLY A 809 -0.65 3.62 21.20
N ILE A 810 0.62 3.52 20.79
CA ILE A 810 1.32 2.23 20.67
C ILE A 810 1.81 1.80 22.05
N VAL A 811 1.42 0.60 22.46
CA VAL A 811 1.94 -0.09 23.65
C VAL A 811 2.87 -1.20 23.15
N LEU A 812 4.10 -1.23 23.66
CA LEU A 812 5.10 -2.18 23.20
C LEU A 812 4.98 -3.53 23.92
N PRO A 813 4.98 -4.66 23.19
CA PRO A 813 4.86 -5.98 23.81
C PRO A 813 6.15 -6.40 24.53
N SER A 814 7.31 -5.85 24.16
CA SER A 814 8.54 -6.06 24.93
C SER A 814 9.51 -4.89 24.98
N LEU A 815 10.23 -4.78 26.10
CA LEU A 815 11.27 -3.77 26.32
C LEU A 815 12.68 -4.24 25.88
N ILE A 816 12.81 -5.52 25.51
CA ILE A 816 14.08 -6.13 25.15
C ILE A 816 14.48 -5.71 23.72
N GLY A 817 15.75 -5.32 23.55
CA GLY A 817 16.30 -4.92 22.23
C GLY A 817 16.09 -3.44 21.89
N LEU A 818 15.39 -2.68 22.72
CA LEU A 818 15.26 -1.23 22.58
C LEU A 818 16.57 -0.50 22.91
N ASP A 819 16.79 0.65 22.28
CA ASP A 819 17.83 1.58 22.71
C ASP A 819 17.60 1.99 24.18
N PRO A 820 18.64 2.10 25.02
CA PRO A 820 18.47 2.41 26.45
C PRO A 820 17.70 3.71 26.73
N ARG A 821 17.75 4.70 25.85
CA ARG A 821 17.05 6.00 26.00
C ARG A 821 15.56 5.84 25.71
N ILE A 822 15.22 5.15 24.61
CA ILE A 822 13.84 4.77 24.29
C ILE A 822 13.26 3.90 25.40
N ARG A 823 14.01 2.88 25.85
CA ARG A 823 13.58 1.99 26.93
C ARG A 823 13.19 2.76 28.19
N ARG A 824 14.04 3.70 28.63
CA ARG A 824 13.75 4.57 29.79
C ARG A 824 12.49 5.39 29.55
N GLY A 825 12.39 6.07 28.41
CA GLY A 825 11.23 6.90 28.11
C GLY A 825 9.91 6.14 27.95
N VAL A 826 9.94 4.90 27.45
CA VAL A 826 8.78 4.01 27.38
C VAL A 826 8.35 3.57 28.78
N ILE A 827 9.30 3.29 29.68
CA ILE A 827 9.03 2.98 31.09
C ILE A 827 8.37 4.18 31.77
N ASP A 828 8.96 5.37 31.62
CA ASP A 828 8.44 6.60 32.23
C ASP A 828 7.02 6.96 31.75
N ARG A 829 6.70 6.61 30.50
CA ARG A 829 5.37 6.81 29.90
C ARG A 829 4.41 5.64 30.11
N ARG A 830 4.87 4.53 30.71
CA ARG A 830 4.11 3.27 30.94
C ARG A 830 3.52 2.69 29.65
N ALA A 831 4.25 2.82 28.54
CA ALA A 831 3.81 2.45 27.19
C ALA A 831 4.28 1.05 26.77
N TYR A 832 4.21 0.08 27.69
CA TYR A 832 4.58 -1.32 27.44
C TYR A 832 3.56 -2.27 28.09
N GLU A 833 3.51 -3.52 27.64
CA GLU A 833 2.63 -4.53 28.21
C GLU A 833 3.20 -5.10 29.51
N LEU A 834 2.34 -5.35 30.51
CA LEU A 834 2.72 -6.06 31.73
C LEU A 834 3.01 -7.53 31.40
N SER A 835 4.28 -7.91 31.53
CA SER A 835 4.73 -9.30 31.47
C SER A 835 5.94 -9.46 32.39
N GLU A 836 6.19 -10.68 32.88
CA GLU A 836 7.36 -10.97 33.73
C GLU A 836 8.65 -10.46 33.07
N ARG A 837 8.83 -10.75 31.77
CA ARG A 837 10.01 -10.33 31.01
C ARG A 837 10.18 -8.81 30.95
N ASN A 838 9.09 -8.06 30.79
CA ASN A 838 9.15 -6.60 30.73
C ASN A 838 9.42 -5.98 32.10
N LEU A 839 8.81 -6.51 33.16
CA LEU A 839 9.05 -6.03 34.52
C LEU A 839 10.51 -6.28 34.94
N VAL A 840 11.06 -7.45 34.63
CA VAL A 840 12.50 -7.75 34.85
C VAL A 840 13.37 -6.78 34.04
N ALA A 841 13.05 -6.53 32.77
CA ALA A 841 13.80 -5.60 31.93
C ALA A 841 13.71 -4.13 32.41
N ALA A 842 12.56 -3.72 32.95
CA ALA A 842 12.34 -2.37 33.48
C ALA A 842 13.02 -2.13 34.84
N LEU A 843 13.27 -3.20 35.60
CA LEU A 843 13.97 -3.18 36.88
C LEU A 843 15.46 -3.59 36.75
N ASP A 844 16.06 -3.30 35.59
CA ASP A 844 17.48 -3.56 35.28
C ASP A 844 17.93 -5.01 35.57
N GLY A 845 17.05 -5.98 35.33
CA GLY A 845 17.33 -7.41 35.48
C GLY A 845 16.96 -8.00 36.84
N ASN A 846 16.34 -7.23 37.74
CA ASN A 846 15.87 -7.76 39.02
C ASN A 846 14.71 -8.75 38.81
N SER A 847 14.88 -9.98 39.30
CA SER A 847 13.88 -11.06 39.18
C SER A 847 12.84 -11.07 40.29
N ASN A 848 13.04 -10.31 41.38
CA ASN A 848 12.02 -10.15 42.41
C ASN A 848 11.11 -8.99 42.02
N LEU A 849 9.89 -9.31 41.62
CA LEU A 849 8.89 -8.39 41.11
C LEU A 849 7.86 -7.97 42.18
N ALA A 850 8.21 -8.08 43.47
CA ALA A 850 7.33 -7.60 44.54
C ALA A 850 7.15 -6.07 44.47
N LEU A 851 5.96 -5.59 44.84
CA LEU A 851 5.57 -4.18 44.75
C LEU A 851 6.47 -3.25 45.57
N ASP A 852 6.97 -3.70 46.72
CA ASP A 852 7.94 -2.97 47.54
C ASP A 852 9.28 -2.82 46.84
N VAL A 853 9.75 -3.88 46.19
CA VAL A 853 10.99 -3.84 45.39
C VAL A 853 10.84 -2.90 44.20
N MET A 854 9.67 -2.92 43.54
CA MET A 854 9.37 -1.98 42.45
C MET A 854 9.35 -0.53 42.94
N LEU A 855 8.69 -0.27 44.07
CA LEU A 855 8.58 1.06 44.66
C LEU A 855 9.96 1.65 44.98
N ASP A 856 10.87 0.83 45.53
CA ASP A 856 12.25 1.24 45.84
C ASP A 856 13.12 1.46 44.60
N SER A 857 12.90 0.66 43.56
CA SER A 857 13.76 0.64 42.36
C SER A 857 13.32 1.64 41.30
N ASN A 858 12.02 1.66 40.94
CA ASN A 858 11.46 2.54 39.93
C ASN A 858 9.94 2.76 40.16
N VAL A 859 9.60 3.97 40.60
CA VAL A 859 8.21 4.36 40.91
C VAL A 859 7.26 4.28 39.72
N GLU A 860 7.73 4.45 38.47
CA GLU A 860 6.86 4.36 37.29
C GLU A 860 6.49 2.92 36.97
N VAL A 861 7.41 1.96 37.21
CA VAL A 861 7.12 0.52 37.10
C VAL A 861 6.10 0.10 38.16
N TYR A 862 6.27 0.58 39.40
CA TYR A 862 5.29 0.40 40.47
C TYR A 862 3.90 0.93 40.08
N ARG A 863 3.81 2.18 39.61
CA ARG A 863 2.55 2.77 39.15
C ARG A 863 1.94 2.07 37.93
N HIS A 864 2.76 1.44 37.09
CA HIS A 864 2.27 0.66 35.98
C HIS A 864 1.60 -0.64 36.46
N ALA A 865 2.24 -1.35 37.40
CA ALA A 865 1.65 -2.53 38.04
C ALA A 865 0.35 -2.20 38.79
N LEU A 866 0.27 -1.04 39.46
CA LEU A 866 -0.98 -0.57 40.08
C LEU A 866 -2.10 -0.25 39.07
N GLY A 867 -1.74 0.09 37.83
CA GLY A 867 -2.72 0.40 36.78
C GLY A 867 -3.44 -0.83 36.22
N ASP A 868 -2.84 -2.01 36.36
CA ASP A 868 -3.42 -3.31 36.02
C ASP A 868 -2.97 -4.37 37.04
N LEU A 869 -3.59 -4.29 38.22
CA LEU A 869 -3.29 -5.16 39.36
C LEU A 869 -3.62 -6.62 39.08
N ALA A 870 -4.70 -6.90 38.35
CA ALA A 870 -5.09 -8.26 38.00
C ALA A 870 -4.02 -8.93 37.12
N GLY A 871 -3.54 -8.23 36.08
CA GLY A 871 -2.43 -8.69 35.24
C GLY A 871 -1.14 -8.88 36.02
N TYR A 872 -0.81 -7.95 36.92
CA TYR A 872 0.35 -8.08 37.80
C TYR A 872 0.27 -9.30 38.73
N VAL A 873 -0.86 -9.51 39.41
CA VAL A 873 -1.04 -10.64 40.34
C VAL A 873 -0.92 -11.98 39.59
N ALA A 874 -1.46 -12.07 38.37
CA ALA A 874 -1.30 -13.27 37.54
C ALA A 874 0.19 -13.56 37.23
N ILE A 875 0.98 -12.52 36.94
CA ILE A 875 2.43 -12.66 36.72
C ILE A 875 3.13 -13.18 37.99
N VAL A 876 2.77 -12.68 39.17
CA VAL A 876 3.37 -13.13 40.43
C VAL A 876 2.98 -14.59 40.73
N ASP A 877 1.72 -14.98 40.50
CA ASP A 877 1.24 -16.35 40.74
C ASP A 877 1.95 -17.39 39.84
N GLU A 878 2.39 -16.99 38.64
CA GLU A 878 3.14 -17.85 37.71
C GLU A 878 4.67 -17.78 37.88
N SER A 879 5.19 -16.74 38.55
CA SER A 879 6.64 -16.52 38.68
C SER A 879 7.27 -17.45 39.73
N LEU A 880 8.32 -18.16 39.33
CA LEU A 880 9.14 -18.96 40.25
C LEU A 880 10.09 -18.10 41.11
N SER A 881 10.34 -16.85 40.69
CA SER A 881 11.34 -15.96 41.31
C SER A 881 10.73 -14.91 42.23
N THR A 882 9.42 -14.69 42.16
CA THR A 882 8.69 -13.71 42.97
C THR A 882 7.67 -14.43 43.85
N PRO A 883 8.04 -14.85 45.07
CA PRO A 883 7.17 -15.65 45.93
C PRO A 883 6.02 -14.85 46.56
N HIS A 884 6.13 -13.52 46.58
CA HIS A 884 5.19 -12.64 47.27
C HIS A 884 4.92 -11.36 46.47
N THR A 885 3.69 -10.85 46.56
CA THR A 885 3.31 -9.52 46.02
C THR A 885 3.99 -8.37 46.77
N ILE A 886 4.30 -8.56 48.06
CA ILE A 886 5.06 -7.63 48.90
C ILE A 886 6.03 -8.48 49.72
N SER A 887 7.33 -8.23 49.59
CA SER A 887 8.37 -9.04 50.22
C SER A 887 8.68 -8.63 51.66
N SER A 888 8.58 -7.33 51.97
CA SER A 888 8.94 -6.73 53.26
C SER A 888 7.79 -5.93 53.87
N SER A 889 7.72 -5.91 55.21
CA SER A 889 6.74 -5.12 55.95
C SER A 889 6.98 -3.60 55.90
N THR A 890 8.18 -3.15 55.47
CA THR A 890 8.61 -1.74 55.52
C THR A 890 7.65 -0.78 54.81
N HIS A 891 7.20 -1.13 53.60
CA HIS A 891 6.29 -0.31 52.79
C HIS A 891 4.86 -0.86 52.76
N PHE A 892 4.53 -1.84 53.60
CA PHE A 892 3.26 -2.58 53.49
C PHE A 892 2.03 -1.68 53.62
N GLY A 893 1.99 -0.79 54.62
CA GLY A 893 0.87 0.15 54.81
C GLY A 893 0.71 1.11 53.62
N GLN A 894 1.81 1.69 53.13
CA GLN A 894 1.81 2.57 51.96
C GLN A 894 1.28 1.85 50.71
N ILE A 895 1.80 0.65 50.42
CA ILE A 895 1.39 -0.11 49.24
C ILE A 895 -0.08 -0.51 49.32
N VAL A 896 -0.56 -0.92 50.50
CA VAL A 896 -1.98 -1.22 50.71
C VAL A 896 -2.85 0.02 50.47
N ALA A 897 -2.43 1.19 50.93
CA ALA A 897 -3.16 2.44 50.69
C ALA A 897 -3.18 2.80 49.19
N ASP A 898 -2.07 2.65 48.49
CA ASP A 898 -1.95 2.90 47.05
C ASP A 898 -2.79 1.89 46.22
N VAL A 899 -2.79 0.61 46.60
CA VAL A 899 -3.65 -0.43 46.01
C VAL A 899 -5.11 -0.11 46.26
N ALA A 900 -5.49 0.26 47.49
CA ALA A 900 -6.86 0.63 47.82
C ALA A 900 -7.35 1.87 47.04
N ALA A 901 -6.44 2.82 46.76
CA ALA A 901 -6.74 3.99 45.94
C ALA A 901 -6.92 3.64 44.46
N ALA A 902 -6.21 2.64 43.95
CA ALA A 902 -6.34 2.16 42.58
C ALA A 902 -7.56 1.25 42.38
N SER A 903 -7.73 0.25 43.26
CA SER A 903 -8.80 -0.74 43.23
C SER A 903 -8.98 -1.37 44.61
N ILE A 904 -10.10 -1.06 45.26
CA ILE A 904 -10.39 -1.57 46.61
C ILE A 904 -10.59 -3.10 46.63
N ASP A 905 -11.11 -3.66 45.54
CA ASP A 905 -11.41 -5.09 45.41
C ASP A 905 -10.14 -5.94 45.34
N ASP A 906 -9.03 -5.37 44.87
CA ASP A 906 -7.75 -6.08 44.71
C ASP A 906 -6.90 -6.12 45.99
N VAL A 907 -7.24 -5.33 47.01
CA VAL A 907 -6.48 -5.24 48.27
C VAL A 907 -6.33 -6.60 48.93
N GLU A 908 -7.39 -7.39 49.00
CA GLU A 908 -7.35 -8.72 49.61
C GLU A 908 -6.42 -9.66 48.84
N GLY A 909 -6.52 -9.67 47.51
CA GLY A 909 -5.72 -10.53 46.64
C GLY A 909 -4.23 -10.22 46.75
N VAL A 910 -3.86 -8.94 46.82
CA VAL A 910 -2.48 -8.49 47.03
C VAL A 910 -2.03 -8.80 48.46
N ALA A 911 -2.82 -8.47 49.48
CA ALA A 911 -2.45 -8.65 50.88
C ALA A 911 -2.30 -10.12 51.29
N GLN A 912 -3.15 -11.01 50.77
CA GLN A 912 -3.07 -12.44 51.05
C GLN A 912 -1.76 -13.07 50.53
N ARG A 913 -1.28 -12.61 49.37
CA ARG A 913 -0.04 -13.06 48.73
C ARG A 913 1.23 -12.36 49.23
N SER A 914 1.10 -11.37 50.12
CA SER A 914 2.26 -10.73 50.76
C SER A 914 2.98 -11.69 51.70
N SER A 915 4.24 -11.39 52.02
CA SER A 915 5.05 -12.15 52.98
C SER A 915 4.30 -12.30 54.32
N PRO A 916 4.40 -13.45 55.01
CA PRO A 916 3.75 -13.66 56.31
C PRO A 916 4.03 -12.59 57.37
N ASP A 917 5.19 -11.94 57.29
CA ASP A 917 5.64 -10.87 58.19
C ASP A 917 5.00 -9.50 57.89
N CYS A 918 4.33 -9.36 56.73
CA CYS A 918 3.63 -8.14 56.36
C CYS A 918 2.35 -8.00 57.19
N ARG A 919 2.32 -6.99 58.06
CA ARG A 919 1.13 -6.59 58.82
C ARG A 919 1.08 -5.08 58.90
N VAL A 920 -0.12 -4.51 58.86
CA VAL A 920 -0.33 -3.10 59.14
C VAL A 920 -0.12 -2.89 60.64
N ALA A 921 0.90 -2.09 60.99
CA ALA A 921 1.23 -1.78 62.36
C ALA A 921 0.16 -0.87 63.01
N ASP A 922 -0.25 0.17 62.29
CA ASP A 922 -1.32 1.08 62.70
C ASP A 922 -2.39 1.19 61.59
N LEU A 923 -3.63 0.80 61.89
CA LEU A 923 -4.75 0.85 60.94
C LEU A 923 -5.11 2.27 60.49
N SER A 924 -4.71 3.35 61.18
CA SER A 924 -4.93 4.71 60.67
C SER A 924 -4.08 5.05 59.46
N ASP A 925 -3.00 4.30 59.23
CA ASP A 925 -2.09 4.54 58.10
C ASP A 925 -2.67 4.04 56.77
N VAL A 926 -3.81 3.31 56.82
CA VAL A 926 -4.50 2.75 55.66
C VAL A 926 -5.98 3.17 55.66
N PRO A 927 -6.59 3.36 54.48
CA PRO A 927 -7.98 3.79 54.38
C PRO A 927 -8.96 2.75 54.97
N GLU A 928 -10.02 3.24 55.64
CA GLU A 928 -11.04 2.41 56.33
C GLU A 928 -11.62 1.30 55.44
N ALA A 929 -11.85 1.61 54.16
CA ALA A 929 -12.37 0.65 53.20
C ALA A 929 -11.51 -0.62 53.05
N ALA A 930 -10.19 -0.53 53.28
CA ALA A 930 -9.25 -1.64 53.16
C ALA A 930 -9.25 -2.56 54.39
N TRP A 931 -9.80 -2.12 55.52
CA TRP A 931 -9.68 -2.83 56.80
C TRP A 931 -10.30 -4.23 56.76
N SER A 932 -11.48 -4.38 56.14
CA SER A 932 -12.16 -5.68 56.02
C SER A 932 -11.35 -6.69 55.19
N ALA A 933 -10.70 -6.24 54.12
CA ALA A 933 -9.81 -7.05 53.29
C ALA A 933 -8.53 -7.45 54.05
N LEU A 934 -7.98 -6.54 54.86
CA LEU A 934 -6.83 -6.80 55.72
C LEU A 934 -7.15 -7.80 56.85
N ALA A 935 -8.37 -7.73 57.41
CA ALA A 935 -8.84 -8.69 58.42
C ALA A 935 -8.95 -10.09 57.81
N ARG A 936 -9.60 -10.24 56.66
CA ARG A 936 -9.74 -11.52 55.94
C ARG A 936 -8.39 -12.13 55.53
N SER A 937 -7.47 -11.30 55.06
CA SER A 937 -6.11 -11.73 54.70
C SER A 937 -5.18 -11.93 55.91
N ARG A 938 -5.64 -11.64 57.13
CA ARG A 938 -4.89 -11.71 58.39
C ARG A 938 -3.62 -10.85 58.42
N ARG A 939 -3.72 -9.65 57.85
CA ARG A 939 -2.64 -8.68 57.71
C ARG A 939 -2.77 -7.46 58.63
N ILE A 940 -3.53 -7.58 59.71
CA ILE A 940 -3.63 -6.58 60.78
C ILE A 940 -2.72 -7.01 61.93
N ALA A 941 -1.94 -6.09 62.51
CA ALA A 941 -1.23 -6.38 63.76
C ALA A 941 -2.25 -6.51 64.91
N PRO A 942 -2.21 -7.58 65.73
CA PRO A 942 -3.20 -7.85 66.78
C PRO A 942 -3.01 -6.97 68.02
N THR A 943 -2.87 -5.65 67.83
CA THR A 943 -2.77 -4.66 68.90
C THR A 943 -4.16 -4.22 69.34
N PHE A 944 -4.31 -3.88 70.61
CA PHE A 944 -5.57 -3.37 71.15
C PHE A 944 -6.06 -2.15 70.38
N THR A 945 -5.16 -1.21 70.08
CA THR A 945 -5.49 0.00 69.31
C THR A 945 -6.10 -0.31 67.94
N ASN A 946 -5.54 -1.27 67.18
CA ASN A 946 -6.07 -1.65 65.88
C ASN A 946 -7.43 -2.34 66.00
N LEU A 947 -7.54 -3.30 66.92
CA LEU A 947 -8.78 -4.04 67.14
C LEU A 947 -9.92 -3.12 67.59
N ARG A 948 -9.64 -2.19 68.50
CA ARG A 948 -10.61 -1.19 68.97
C ARG A 948 -11.09 -0.32 67.81
N ARG A 949 -10.18 0.23 67.01
CA ARG A 949 -10.52 1.09 65.85
C ARG A 949 -11.35 0.34 64.81
N TYR A 950 -10.99 -0.91 64.49
CA TYR A 950 -11.80 -1.72 63.61
C TYR A 950 -13.22 -1.91 64.17
N THR A 951 -13.32 -2.27 65.46
CA THR A 951 -14.60 -2.48 66.13
C THR A 951 -15.45 -1.21 66.22
N GLU A 952 -14.85 -0.02 66.37
CA GLU A 952 -15.58 1.26 66.37
C GLU A 952 -16.31 1.52 65.05
N VAL A 953 -15.75 1.06 63.91
CA VAL A 953 -16.33 1.29 62.58
C VAL A 953 -17.27 0.16 62.15
N TYR A 954 -16.86 -1.09 62.32
CA TYR A 954 -17.57 -2.26 61.79
C TYR A 954 -18.23 -3.14 62.85
N GLY A 955 -18.00 -2.87 64.13
CA GLY A 955 -18.27 -3.82 65.20
C GLY A 955 -17.34 -5.03 65.13
N ILE A 956 -17.65 -6.04 65.94
CA ILE A 956 -17.03 -7.37 65.80
C ILE A 956 -17.88 -8.11 64.77
N ASP A 957 -17.45 -8.05 63.50
CA ASP A 957 -18.09 -8.69 62.36
C ASP A 957 -17.46 -10.06 62.04
N GLU A 958 -17.98 -10.75 61.01
CA GLU A 958 -17.45 -12.06 60.59
C GLU A 958 -15.99 -11.99 60.13
N ASN A 959 -15.55 -10.87 59.54
CA ASN A 959 -14.19 -10.68 59.06
C ASN A 959 -13.20 -10.55 60.23
N LEU A 960 -13.52 -9.72 61.22
CA LEU A 960 -12.71 -9.58 62.42
C LEU A 960 -12.73 -10.88 63.22
N ALA A 961 -13.89 -11.57 63.31
CA ALA A 961 -13.99 -12.85 63.98
C ALA A 961 -13.06 -13.92 63.37
N ALA A 962 -13.03 -14.03 62.04
CA ALA A 962 -12.14 -14.95 61.33
C ALA A 962 -10.65 -14.63 61.52
N PHE A 963 -10.31 -13.35 61.69
CA PHE A 963 -8.97 -12.89 62.08
C PHE A 963 -8.64 -13.32 63.52
N LEU A 964 -9.51 -12.98 64.47
CA LEU A 964 -9.34 -13.24 65.91
C LEU A 964 -9.21 -14.74 66.23
N ALA A 965 -9.85 -15.62 65.48
CA ALA A 965 -9.71 -17.07 65.64
C ALA A 965 -8.26 -17.58 65.49
N GLY A 966 -7.38 -16.83 64.84
CA GLY A 966 -5.96 -17.14 64.69
C GLY A 966 -5.03 -16.33 65.61
N VAL A 967 -5.58 -15.48 66.48
CA VAL A 967 -4.81 -14.60 67.37
C VAL A 967 -4.69 -15.27 68.74
N GLU A 968 -3.47 -15.47 69.22
CA GLU A 968 -3.23 -16.07 70.55
C GLU A 968 -3.34 -15.04 71.68
N ARG A 969 -2.94 -13.79 71.42
CA ARG A 969 -2.86 -12.71 72.40
C ARG A 969 -3.08 -11.37 71.72
N VAL A 970 -3.75 -10.44 72.40
CA VAL A 970 -3.80 -9.03 72.02
C VAL A 970 -2.62 -8.29 72.67
N ASP A 971 -1.86 -7.58 71.85
CA ASP A 971 -0.78 -6.70 72.33
C ASP A 971 -1.37 -5.37 72.81
N VAL A 972 -1.16 -5.02 74.07
CA VAL A 972 -1.70 -3.80 74.67
C VAL A 972 -0.57 -2.90 75.12
N ALA A 973 -0.62 -1.62 74.75
CA ALA A 973 0.36 -0.64 75.18
C ALA A 973 0.02 -0.10 76.57
N ASP A 974 1.01 0.40 77.31
CA ASP A 974 0.77 0.99 78.65
C ASP A 974 -0.12 2.25 78.59
N GLU A 975 -0.16 2.94 77.45
CA GLU A 975 -0.92 4.18 77.23
C GLU A 975 -2.41 3.94 76.93
N ASP A 976 -2.82 2.71 76.59
CA ASP A 976 -4.21 2.39 76.24
C ASP A 976 -5.11 2.51 77.47
N ALA A 977 -6.20 3.31 77.39
CA ALA A 977 -7.05 3.59 78.54
C ALA A 977 -7.79 2.33 79.04
N GLN A 978 -7.71 2.04 80.35
CA GLN A 978 -8.37 0.87 80.95
C GLN A 978 -9.88 0.84 80.69
N SER A 979 -10.56 1.99 80.75
CA SER A 979 -12.00 2.10 80.44
C SER A 979 -12.36 1.63 79.03
N GLU A 980 -11.48 1.85 78.06
CA GLU A 980 -11.70 1.41 76.68
C GLU A 980 -11.42 -0.09 76.52
N ARG A 981 -10.41 -0.63 77.23
CA ARG A 981 -10.13 -2.07 77.28
C ARG A 981 -11.31 -2.83 77.85
N HIS A 982 -11.89 -2.34 78.94
CA HIS A 982 -13.11 -2.88 79.56
C HIS A 982 -14.28 -2.88 78.60
N SER A 983 -14.54 -1.76 77.93
CA SER A 983 -15.63 -1.65 76.94
C SER A 983 -15.46 -2.65 75.78
N TRP A 984 -14.25 -2.77 75.22
CA TRP A 984 -13.99 -3.70 74.13
C TRP A 984 -14.05 -5.16 74.60
N ALA A 985 -13.60 -5.45 75.82
CA ALA A 985 -13.71 -6.78 76.41
C ALA A 985 -15.16 -7.25 76.51
N VAL A 986 -16.07 -6.39 77.00
CA VAL A 986 -17.51 -6.68 77.05
C VAL A 986 -18.07 -6.97 75.66
N GLN A 987 -17.73 -6.13 74.67
CA GLN A 987 -18.17 -6.34 73.28
C GLN A 987 -17.68 -7.68 72.73
N LEU A 988 -16.41 -8.04 72.97
CA LEU A 988 -15.85 -9.32 72.55
C LEU A 988 -16.52 -10.49 73.25
N LEU A 989 -16.77 -10.42 74.56
CA LEU A 989 -17.43 -11.50 75.30
C LEU A 989 -18.86 -11.79 74.78
N ASN A 990 -19.59 -10.74 74.40
CA ASN A 990 -20.95 -10.83 73.85
C ASN A 990 -21.00 -11.15 72.35
N ALA A 991 -19.87 -11.24 71.66
CA ALA A 991 -19.81 -11.49 70.21
C ALA A 991 -19.99 -12.99 69.84
N SER A 992 -20.83 -13.73 70.56
CA SER A 992 -21.02 -15.18 70.38
C SER A 992 -21.65 -15.55 69.03
N ALA A 993 -22.38 -14.63 68.40
CA ALA A 993 -22.96 -14.84 67.07
C ALA A 993 -21.90 -14.99 65.97
N VAL A 994 -20.77 -14.29 66.08
CA VAL A 994 -19.71 -14.25 65.06
C VAL A 994 -18.42 -14.96 65.50
N VAL A 995 -18.13 -15.01 66.79
CA VAL A 995 -17.05 -15.82 67.39
C VAL A 995 -17.71 -16.86 68.30
N PRO A 996 -18.18 -18.00 67.78
CA PRO A 996 -18.96 -18.96 68.58
C PRO A 996 -18.16 -19.62 69.71
N GLU A 997 -16.85 -19.70 69.56
CA GLU A 997 -15.96 -20.32 70.55
C GLU A 997 -15.76 -19.42 71.78
N SER A 998 -16.49 -19.74 72.86
CA SER A 998 -16.36 -19.12 74.20
C SER A 998 -14.90 -18.99 74.64
N ARG A 999 -14.10 -20.04 74.44
CA ARG A 999 -12.68 -20.10 74.79
C ARG A 999 -11.85 -19.01 74.14
N THR A 1000 -12.02 -18.79 72.84
CA THR A 1000 -11.28 -17.78 72.08
C THR A 1000 -11.61 -16.38 72.59
N ARG A 1001 -12.89 -16.08 72.86
CA ARG A 1001 -13.31 -14.78 73.41
C ARG A 1001 -12.69 -14.54 74.79
N VAL A 1002 -12.74 -15.54 75.68
CA VAL A 1002 -12.21 -15.40 77.04
C VAL A 1002 -10.68 -15.34 77.05
N GLU A 1003 -9.97 -16.14 76.25
CA GLU A 1003 -8.50 -16.12 76.17
C GLU A 1003 -7.99 -14.76 75.68
N LEU A 1004 -8.61 -14.18 74.65
CA LEU A 1004 -8.26 -12.85 74.16
C LEU A 1004 -8.55 -11.76 75.20
N VAL A 1005 -9.69 -11.80 75.89
CA VAL A 1005 -10.00 -10.85 76.97
C VAL A 1005 -9.00 -10.95 78.12
N SER A 1006 -8.61 -12.17 78.50
CA SER A 1006 -7.61 -12.39 79.55
C SER A 1006 -6.24 -11.80 79.20
N SER A 1007 -5.96 -11.57 77.91
CA SER A 1007 -4.72 -10.94 77.46
C SER A 1007 -4.70 -9.41 77.55
N LEU A 1008 -5.85 -8.76 77.81
CA LEU A 1008 -5.98 -7.30 77.84
C LEU A 1008 -5.39 -6.64 79.09
N ASN A 1009 -5.03 -7.44 80.11
CA ASN A 1009 -4.54 -6.98 81.41
C ASN A 1009 -5.48 -5.91 82.04
N LEU A 1010 -6.74 -6.30 82.24
CA LEU A 1010 -7.73 -5.46 82.91
C LEU A 1010 -7.36 -5.27 84.39
N ASP A 1011 -7.57 -4.07 84.90
CA ASP A 1011 -7.30 -3.70 86.30
C ASP A 1011 -8.47 -3.99 87.26
N GLU A 1012 -9.66 -4.17 86.71
CA GLU A 1012 -10.89 -4.50 87.42
C GLU A 1012 -11.56 -5.72 86.79
N TYR A 1013 -12.47 -6.36 87.53
CA TYR A 1013 -13.31 -7.44 87.00
C TYR A 1013 -14.40 -6.88 86.10
N ILE A 1014 -14.81 -7.66 85.08
CA ILE A 1014 -15.93 -7.27 84.22
C ILE A 1014 -17.25 -7.44 84.98
N ASP A 1015 -18.08 -6.39 84.95
CA ASP A 1015 -19.44 -6.44 85.50
C ASP A 1015 -20.28 -7.47 84.76
N ILE A 1016 -20.75 -8.47 85.50
CA ILE A 1016 -21.54 -9.56 84.95
C ILE A 1016 -22.85 -9.11 84.31
N SER A 1017 -23.41 -7.98 84.75
CA SER A 1017 -24.64 -7.43 84.16
C SER A 1017 -24.45 -6.96 82.71
N ALA A 1018 -23.21 -6.73 82.29
CA ALA A 1018 -22.86 -6.35 80.93
C ALA A 1018 -22.62 -7.56 80.00
N ILE A 1019 -22.58 -8.79 80.53
CA ILE A 1019 -22.30 -10.01 79.78
C ILE A 1019 -23.61 -10.77 79.51
N GLU A 1020 -23.82 -11.19 78.26
CA GLU A 1020 -24.97 -12.00 77.87
C GLU A 1020 -24.81 -13.46 78.36
N PRO A 1021 -25.86 -14.05 78.99
CA PRO A 1021 -25.78 -15.43 79.47
C PRO A 1021 -25.67 -16.46 78.33
N GLU A 1022 -24.62 -17.30 78.37
CA GLU A 1022 -24.38 -18.37 77.39
C GLU A 1022 -24.23 -19.74 78.06
N ASN A 1023 -24.80 -20.77 77.44
CA ASN A 1023 -24.68 -22.16 77.89
C ASN A 1023 -23.29 -22.76 77.61
N GLY A 1024 -22.89 -23.75 78.41
CA GLY A 1024 -21.63 -24.46 78.23
C GLY A 1024 -20.56 -23.99 79.23
N ASP A 1025 -19.33 -23.84 78.72
CA ASP A 1025 -18.13 -23.56 79.52
C ASP A 1025 -17.80 -22.06 79.65
N PHE A 1026 -18.60 -21.17 79.06
CA PHE A 1026 -18.32 -19.73 79.01
C PHE A 1026 -18.10 -19.08 80.39
N PHE A 1027 -19.08 -19.16 81.30
CA PHE A 1027 -18.94 -18.64 82.67
C PHE A 1027 -17.85 -19.33 83.49
N PRO A 1028 -17.73 -20.67 83.46
CA PRO A 1028 -16.58 -21.35 84.07
C PRO A 1028 -15.24 -20.79 83.56
N LEU A 1029 -15.09 -20.58 82.25
CA LEU A 1029 -13.86 -20.03 81.66
C LEU A 1029 -13.58 -18.59 82.11
N LEU A 1030 -14.61 -17.74 82.18
CA LEU A 1030 -14.47 -16.36 82.71
C LEU A 1030 -13.89 -16.37 84.12
N LEU A 1031 -14.36 -17.29 84.97
CA LEU A 1031 -13.86 -17.44 86.33
C LEU A 1031 -12.44 -18.04 86.37
N MET A 1032 -12.15 -19.07 85.58
CA MET A 1032 -10.81 -19.69 85.52
C MET A 1032 -9.73 -18.73 85.05
N LYS A 1033 -10.09 -17.77 84.19
CA LYS A 1033 -9.19 -16.79 83.60
C LYS A 1033 -9.16 -15.45 84.36
N ASP A 1034 -9.79 -15.40 85.54
CA ASP A 1034 -9.82 -14.22 86.42
C ASP A 1034 -10.42 -12.99 85.72
N VAL A 1035 -11.43 -13.20 84.86
CA VAL A 1035 -12.12 -12.13 84.10
C VAL A 1035 -13.31 -11.58 84.88
N VAL A 1036 -13.96 -12.43 85.70
CA VAL A 1036 -15.08 -12.06 86.59
C VAL A 1036 -14.78 -12.50 88.01
N GLU A 1037 -15.32 -11.76 88.98
CA GLU A 1037 -15.16 -12.07 90.40
C GLU A 1037 -16.00 -13.30 90.80
N ASP A 1038 -15.50 -14.15 91.71
CA ASP A 1038 -16.25 -15.31 92.24
C ASP A 1038 -17.28 -14.89 93.29
N VAL A 1039 -18.31 -14.18 92.84
CA VAL A 1039 -19.36 -13.56 93.68
C VAL A 1039 -20.76 -14.11 93.38
N PRO A 1040 -21.72 -14.03 94.32
CA PRO A 1040 -23.06 -14.59 94.14
C PRO A 1040 -23.81 -14.05 92.91
N GLU A 1041 -23.55 -12.80 92.50
CA GLU A 1041 -24.15 -12.16 91.33
C GLU A 1041 -23.81 -12.91 90.04
N VAL A 1042 -22.59 -13.49 89.94
CA VAL A 1042 -22.18 -14.27 88.76
C VAL A 1042 -22.97 -15.57 88.66
N TYR A 1043 -23.12 -16.28 89.77
CA TYR A 1043 -23.96 -17.48 89.80
C TYR A 1043 -25.44 -17.16 89.55
N ALA A 1044 -25.94 -16.03 90.08
CA ALA A 1044 -27.32 -15.59 89.85
C ALA A 1044 -27.60 -15.34 88.36
N ALA A 1045 -26.65 -14.74 87.63
CA ALA A 1045 -26.75 -14.54 86.18
C ALA A 1045 -26.86 -15.86 85.38
N MET A 1046 -26.40 -16.99 85.93
CA MET A 1046 -26.46 -18.32 85.31
C MET A 1046 -27.75 -19.11 85.59
N GLN A 1047 -28.65 -18.61 86.43
CA GLN A 1047 -29.93 -19.28 86.72
C GLN A 1047 -30.77 -19.66 85.49
N PRO A 1048 -30.89 -18.84 84.42
CA PRO A 1048 -31.67 -19.21 83.23
C PRO A 1048 -31.00 -20.27 82.34
N LEU A 1049 -29.72 -20.61 82.58
CA LEU A 1049 -28.96 -21.52 81.73
C LEU A 1049 -29.33 -23.01 81.95
N ALA A 1050 -28.69 -23.91 81.23
CA ALA A 1050 -28.78 -25.35 81.46
C ALA A 1050 -28.07 -25.74 82.75
N TRP A 1051 -28.50 -26.86 83.36
CA TRP A 1051 -27.92 -27.38 84.58
C TRP A 1051 -26.42 -27.68 84.43
N GLU A 1052 -26.00 -28.20 83.27
CA GLU A 1052 -24.62 -28.56 82.98
C GLU A 1052 -23.66 -27.37 83.07
N SER A 1053 -24.11 -26.16 82.68
CA SER A 1053 -23.33 -24.92 82.78
C SER A 1053 -23.15 -24.52 84.23
N ARG A 1054 -24.23 -24.57 85.02
CA ARG A 1054 -24.19 -24.27 86.47
C ARG A 1054 -23.35 -25.29 87.23
N GLU A 1055 -23.44 -26.57 86.90
CA GLU A 1055 -22.62 -27.64 87.49
C GLU A 1055 -21.13 -27.38 87.26
N GLN A 1056 -20.74 -27.01 86.04
CA GLN A 1056 -19.34 -26.70 85.71
C GLN A 1056 -18.84 -25.46 86.46
N PHE A 1057 -19.66 -24.42 86.58
CA PHE A 1057 -19.29 -23.21 87.32
C PHE A 1057 -19.08 -23.51 88.80
N ILE A 1058 -20.01 -24.24 89.43
CA ILE A 1058 -19.87 -24.65 90.85
C ILE A 1058 -18.63 -25.53 91.04
N ALA A 1059 -18.28 -26.37 90.07
CA ALA A 1059 -17.11 -27.23 90.14
C ALA A 1059 -15.78 -26.45 90.14
N VAL A 1060 -15.75 -25.29 89.49
CA VAL A 1060 -14.55 -24.44 89.35
C VAL A 1060 -14.51 -23.33 90.41
N SER A 1061 -15.68 -22.86 90.88
CA SER A 1061 -15.79 -21.83 91.90
C SER A 1061 -15.16 -22.27 93.23
N SER A 1062 -14.29 -21.42 93.75
CA SER A 1062 -13.64 -21.61 95.04
C SER A 1062 -14.43 -21.00 96.19
N GLU A 1063 -15.28 -20.02 95.89
CA GLU A 1063 -16.05 -19.25 96.87
C GLU A 1063 -17.53 -19.67 96.96
N PHE A 1064 -18.03 -20.54 96.06
CA PHE A 1064 -19.45 -20.95 96.02
C PHE A 1064 -20.00 -21.35 97.39
N THR A 1065 -19.26 -22.14 98.17
CA THR A 1065 -19.70 -22.59 99.50
C THR A 1065 -19.85 -21.48 100.53
N LYS A 1066 -19.23 -20.31 100.32
CA LYS A 1066 -19.29 -19.16 101.23
C LYS A 1066 -20.47 -18.24 100.94
N TYR A 1067 -20.85 -18.08 99.68
CA TYR A 1067 -21.97 -17.23 99.28
C TYR A 1067 -23.26 -17.98 98.93
N ALA A 1068 -23.23 -19.32 98.84
CA ALA A 1068 -24.42 -20.12 98.62
C ALA A 1068 -25.50 -19.86 99.70
N THR A 1069 -26.67 -19.41 99.28
CA THR A 1069 -27.85 -19.20 100.13
C THR A 1069 -29.04 -19.97 99.60
N ALA A 1070 -30.08 -20.12 100.43
CA ALA A 1070 -31.31 -20.82 100.05
C ALA A 1070 -32.04 -20.14 98.88
N ASP A 1071 -31.96 -18.82 98.77
CA ASP A 1071 -32.58 -18.04 97.70
C ASP A 1071 -31.80 -18.09 96.38
N LEU A 1072 -30.47 -18.26 96.47
CA LEU A 1072 -29.57 -18.22 95.31
C LEU A 1072 -29.60 -19.53 94.51
N ILE A 1073 -29.81 -20.68 95.17
CA ILE A 1073 -29.83 -21.99 94.54
C ILE A 1073 -31.27 -22.37 94.16
N PRO A 1074 -31.59 -22.51 92.85
CA PRO A 1074 -32.91 -22.96 92.45
C PRO A 1074 -33.24 -24.34 93.02
N ALA A 1075 -34.43 -24.50 93.60
CA ALA A 1075 -34.79 -25.76 94.26
C ALA A 1075 -34.82 -26.98 93.32
N GLN A 1076 -35.00 -26.77 92.02
CA GLN A 1076 -34.88 -27.80 90.98
C GLN A 1076 -33.45 -28.36 90.85
N ASP A 1077 -32.43 -27.54 91.15
CA ASP A 1077 -31.02 -27.90 91.00
C ASP A 1077 -30.50 -28.71 92.18
N VAL A 1078 -31.13 -28.61 93.36
CA VAL A 1078 -30.73 -29.32 94.59
C VAL A 1078 -30.61 -30.83 94.35
N GLY A 1079 -31.57 -31.42 93.64
CA GLY A 1079 -31.53 -32.84 93.29
C GLY A 1079 -30.37 -33.20 92.37
N SER A 1080 -30.04 -32.32 91.43
CA SER A 1080 -28.94 -32.49 90.49
C SER A 1080 -27.58 -32.30 91.18
N ILE A 1081 -27.46 -31.34 92.12
CA ILE A 1081 -26.27 -31.12 92.96
C ILE A 1081 -25.92 -32.40 93.73
N MET A 1082 -26.89 -33.01 94.39
CA MET A 1082 -26.65 -34.21 95.21
C MET A 1082 -26.18 -35.41 94.37
N ARG A 1083 -26.74 -35.56 93.15
CA ARG A 1083 -26.41 -36.65 92.21
C ARG A 1083 -25.12 -36.41 91.42
N SER A 1084 -24.63 -35.17 91.33
CA SER A 1084 -23.45 -34.85 90.52
C SER A 1084 -22.21 -35.60 91.00
N GLY A 1085 -21.49 -36.23 90.08
CA GLY A 1085 -20.15 -36.79 90.33
C GLY A 1085 -19.01 -35.78 90.19
N ARG A 1086 -19.30 -34.57 89.70
CA ARG A 1086 -18.31 -33.51 89.46
C ARG A 1086 -18.17 -32.54 90.64
N LEU A 1087 -19.24 -32.38 91.41
CA LEU A 1087 -19.25 -31.47 92.57
C LEU A 1087 -18.63 -32.12 93.80
N SER A 1088 -17.83 -31.33 94.54
CA SER A 1088 -17.18 -31.78 95.77
C SER A 1088 -18.19 -32.04 96.90
N ASP A 1089 -17.84 -32.90 97.84
CA ASP A 1089 -18.67 -33.15 99.03
C ASP A 1089 -18.85 -31.89 99.89
N ALA A 1090 -17.90 -30.95 99.85
CA ALA A 1090 -18.01 -29.67 100.57
C ALA A 1090 -19.20 -28.85 100.05
N VAL A 1091 -19.37 -28.77 98.72
CA VAL A 1091 -20.51 -28.12 98.06
C VAL A 1091 -21.82 -28.80 98.45
N LYS A 1092 -21.89 -30.13 98.33
CA LYS A 1092 -23.10 -30.88 98.65
C LYS A 1092 -23.53 -30.68 100.11
N ARG A 1093 -22.56 -30.70 101.05
CA ARG A 1093 -22.82 -30.42 102.47
C ARG A 1093 -23.29 -28.99 102.70
N ALA A 1094 -22.69 -28.00 102.04
CA ALA A 1094 -23.15 -26.61 102.14
C ALA A 1094 -24.62 -26.50 101.71
N VAL A 1095 -25.02 -27.11 100.60
CA VAL A 1095 -26.42 -27.13 100.15
C VAL A 1095 -27.35 -27.86 101.14
N LEU A 1096 -26.91 -28.97 101.74
CA LEU A 1096 -27.69 -29.65 102.78
C LEU A 1096 -27.99 -28.74 103.99
N THR A 1097 -27.07 -27.87 104.37
CA THR A 1097 -27.28 -26.93 105.49
C THR A 1097 -28.29 -25.81 105.16
N LEU A 1098 -28.52 -25.55 103.88
CA LEU A 1098 -29.45 -24.52 103.40
C LEU A 1098 -30.89 -25.03 103.24
N LEU A 1099 -31.11 -26.35 103.30
CA LEU A 1099 -32.43 -26.98 103.13
C LEU A 1099 -33.54 -26.40 104.02
N PRO A 1100 -33.33 -26.04 105.31
CA PRO A 1100 -34.36 -25.43 106.14
C PRO A 1100 -34.96 -24.14 105.53
N GLY A 1101 -34.20 -23.41 104.71
CA GLY A 1101 -34.65 -22.19 104.04
C GLY A 1101 -35.36 -22.40 102.70
N MET A 1102 -35.41 -23.63 102.16
CA MET A 1102 -35.94 -23.94 100.81
C MET A 1102 -37.37 -24.51 100.84
N SER A 1103 -38.17 -24.15 101.83
CA SER A 1103 -39.28 -24.96 102.36
C SER A 1103 -40.49 -25.21 101.45
N ASP A 1104 -40.63 -24.49 100.33
CA ASP A 1104 -41.84 -24.56 99.48
C ASP A 1104 -41.56 -24.98 98.02
N SER A 1105 -40.35 -25.44 97.68
CA SER A 1105 -39.94 -25.57 96.27
C SER A 1105 -39.21 -26.87 95.88
N LEU A 1106 -38.95 -27.81 96.80
CA LEU A 1106 -38.30 -29.09 96.47
C LEU A 1106 -39.26 -30.08 95.81
N SER A 1107 -38.81 -30.73 94.73
CA SER A 1107 -39.53 -31.85 94.12
C SER A 1107 -39.30 -33.16 94.87
N ALA A 1108 -40.23 -34.11 94.77
CA ALA A 1108 -40.09 -35.46 95.33
C ALA A 1108 -38.78 -36.14 94.89
N SER A 1109 -38.40 -35.96 93.62
CA SER A 1109 -37.14 -36.46 93.07
C SER A 1109 -35.92 -35.84 93.75
N ALA A 1110 -35.90 -34.52 93.94
CA ALA A 1110 -34.80 -33.83 94.61
C ALA A 1110 -34.71 -34.20 96.10
N ALA A 1111 -35.85 -34.30 96.79
CA ALA A 1111 -35.94 -34.75 98.18
C ALA A 1111 -35.43 -36.20 98.35
N ASN A 1112 -35.69 -37.08 97.39
CA ASN A 1112 -35.13 -38.43 97.35
C ASN A 1112 -33.60 -38.43 97.14
N ALA A 1113 -33.08 -37.57 96.26
CA ALA A 1113 -31.63 -37.44 96.05
C ALA A 1113 -30.91 -36.93 97.30
N VAL A 1114 -31.49 -35.95 97.99
CA VAL A 1114 -31.01 -35.42 99.26
C VAL A 1114 -30.98 -36.52 100.33
N SER A 1115 -32.07 -37.27 100.46
CA SER A 1115 -32.18 -38.35 101.45
C SER A 1115 -31.19 -39.48 101.17
N GLY A 1116 -31.03 -39.85 99.90
CA GLY A 1116 -30.04 -40.85 99.47
C GLY A 1116 -28.62 -40.41 99.79
N TYR A 1117 -28.23 -39.20 99.37
CA TYR A 1117 -26.88 -38.68 99.64
C TYR A 1117 -26.58 -38.58 101.15
N ALA A 1118 -27.53 -38.12 101.95
CA ALA A 1118 -27.35 -38.04 103.40
C ALA A 1118 -27.20 -39.42 104.07
N LEU A 1119 -27.93 -40.44 103.60
CA LEU A 1119 -27.78 -41.81 104.08
C LEU A 1119 -26.45 -42.43 103.67
N ASP A 1120 -26.06 -42.28 102.40
CA ASP A 1120 -24.81 -42.83 101.86
C ASP A 1120 -23.59 -42.23 102.56
N MET A 1121 -23.64 -40.94 102.90
CA MET A 1121 -22.56 -40.22 103.59
C MET A 1121 -22.68 -40.24 105.12
N GLY A 1122 -23.74 -40.83 105.68
CA GLY A 1122 -23.99 -40.86 107.12
C GLY A 1122 -24.19 -39.48 107.77
N ILE A 1123 -24.75 -38.53 107.03
CA ILE A 1123 -24.97 -37.15 107.48
C ILE A 1123 -26.30 -37.06 108.24
N ALA A 1124 -26.25 -36.55 109.47
CA ALA A 1124 -27.46 -36.28 110.26
C ALA A 1124 -28.20 -35.05 109.72
N ILE A 1125 -29.43 -35.23 109.23
CA ILE A 1125 -30.27 -34.12 108.76
C ILE A 1125 -31.03 -33.51 109.95
N PRO A 1126 -31.03 -32.18 110.15
CA PRO A 1126 -31.87 -31.49 111.14
C PRO A 1126 -33.37 -31.79 110.99
N LEU A 1127 -34.14 -31.76 112.07
CA LEU A 1127 -35.55 -32.20 112.07
C LEU A 1127 -36.46 -31.31 111.20
N ASP A 1128 -36.17 -30.02 111.13
CA ASP A 1128 -36.79 -29.04 110.25
C ASP A 1128 -36.54 -29.35 108.76
N ALA A 1129 -35.29 -29.63 108.37
CA ALA A 1129 -34.96 -30.08 107.01
C ALA A 1129 -35.62 -31.43 106.67
N LEU A 1130 -35.67 -32.37 107.62
CA LEU A 1130 -36.35 -33.66 107.49
C LEU A 1130 -37.86 -33.48 107.22
N SER A 1131 -38.46 -32.48 107.86
CA SER A 1131 -39.88 -32.14 107.67
C SER A 1131 -40.14 -31.57 106.27
N ILE A 1132 -39.20 -30.79 105.72
CA ILE A 1132 -39.29 -30.27 104.34
C ILE A 1132 -39.16 -31.40 103.33
N ILE A 1133 -38.19 -32.31 103.51
CA ILE A 1133 -38.01 -33.51 102.67
C ILE A 1133 -39.29 -34.35 102.63
N ALA A 1134 -39.92 -34.57 103.79
CA ALA A 1134 -41.17 -35.32 103.89
C ALA A 1134 -42.34 -34.62 103.19
N LYS A 1135 -42.55 -33.32 103.42
CA LYS A 1135 -43.58 -32.51 102.73
C LYS A 1135 -43.41 -32.45 101.22
N SER A 1136 -42.18 -32.61 100.73
CA SER A 1136 -41.85 -32.61 99.30
C SER A 1136 -42.20 -33.92 98.59
N GLY A 1137 -42.72 -34.93 99.30
CA GLY A 1137 -43.16 -36.20 98.71
C GLY A 1137 -42.03 -37.22 98.47
N ALA A 1138 -40.93 -37.15 99.23
CA ALA A 1138 -39.88 -38.18 99.19
C ALA A 1138 -40.36 -39.54 99.74
N ASP A 1139 -39.67 -40.60 99.32
CA ASP A 1139 -39.94 -41.97 99.73
C ASP A 1139 -39.87 -42.09 101.27
N PRO A 1140 -40.92 -42.61 101.93
CA PRO A 1140 -40.96 -42.67 103.39
C PRO A 1140 -39.85 -43.50 104.04
N ALA A 1141 -39.31 -44.50 103.32
CA ALA A 1141 -38.30 -45.40 103.88
C ALA A 1141 -36.98 -44.69 104.23
N PRO A 1142 -36.32 -43.95 103.31
CA PRO A 1142 -35.17 -43.10 103.63
C PRO A 1142 -35.44 -42.10 104.78
N ILE A 1143 -36.62 -41.48 104.79
CA ILE A 1143 -36.97 -40.48 105.80
C ILE A 1143 -37.07 -41.11 107.20
N ILE A 1144 -37.66 -42.31 107.31
CA ILE A 1144 -37.77 -43.03 108.58
C ILE A 1144 -36.40 -43.46 109.11
N THR A 1145 -35.47 -43.82 108.23
CA THR A 1145 -34.08 -44.11 108.63
C THR A 1145 -33.37 -42.85 109.11
N LEU A 1146 -33.51 -41.73 108.39
CA LEU A 1146 -32.95 -40.42 108.77
C LEU A 1146 -33.59 -39.82 110.03
N LEU A 1147 -34.82 -40.22 110.38
CA LEU A 1147 -35.50 -39.82 111.62
C LEU A 1147 -34.90 -40.50 112.87
N GLY A 1148 -34.23 -41.65 112.70
CA GLY A 1148 -33.68 -42.47 113.79
C GLY A 1148 -32.96 -41.68 114.89
N PRO A 1149 -31.99 -40.80 114.56
CA PRO A 1149 -31.28 -39.95 115.53
C PRO A 1149 -32.18 -39.00 116.35
N HIS A 1150 -33.32 -38.57 115.81
CA HIS A 1150 -34.23 -37.61 116.45
C HIS A 1150 -35.33 -38.28 117.28
N LEU A 1151 -35.57 -39.59 117.12
CA LEU A 1151 -36.68 -40.30 117.76
C LEU A 1151 -36.68 -40.20 119.30
N ALA A 1152 -35.52 -40.06 119.94
CA ALA A 1152 -35.44 -39.98 121.40
C ALA A 1152 -35.96 -38.64 121.96
N SER A 1153 -35.78 -37.55 121.21
CA SER A 1153 -36.06 -36.16 121.64
C SER A 1153 -37.28 -35.54 120.96
N ILE A 1154 -37.77 -36.09 119.84
CA ILE A 1154 -38.91 -35.54 119.09
C ILE A 1154 -40.21 -35.54 119.92
N THR A 1155 -40.96 -34.43 119.85
CA THR A 1155 -42.27 -34.27 120.49
C THR A 1155 -43.36 -34.96 119.68
N LEU A 1156 -44.50 -35.28 120.32
CA LEU A 1156 -45.63 -35.91 119.62
C LEU A 1156 -46.18 -35.02 118.49
N GLY A 1157 -46.20 -33.70 118.68
CA GLY A 1157 -46.64 -32.74 117.64
C GLY A 1157 -45.75 -32.81 116.41
N ALA A 1158 -44.44 -32.56 116.56
CA ALA A 1158 -43.49 -32.58 115.45
C ALA A 1158 -43.40 -33.95 114.76
N LEU A 1159 -43.48 -35.05 115.52
CA LEU A 1159 -43.50 -36.40 114.95
C LEU A 1159 -44.80 -36.67 114.17
N SER A 1160 -45.93 -36.18 114.65
CA SER A 1160 -47.22 -36.34 113.94
C SER A 1160 -47.24 -35.49 112.68
N ASP A 1161 -46.76 -34.25 112.72
CA ASP A 1161 -46.69 -33.35 111.56
C ASP A 1161 -45.82 -33.95 110.45
N LEU A 1162 -44.67 -34.52 110.80
CA LEU A 1162 -43.77 -35.19 109.86
C LEU A 1162 -44.40 -36.46 109.27
N LEU A 1163 -45.04 -37.30 110.09
CA LEU A 1163 -45.73 -38.51 109.60
C LEU A 1163 -46.95 -38.17 108.74
N GLN A 1164 -47.68 -37.10 109.06
CA GLN A 1164 -48.85 -36.64 108.31
C GLN A 1164 -48.47 -36.14 106.91
N SER A 1165 -47.24 -35.64 106.75
CA SER A 1165 -46.69 -35.24 105.45
C SER A 1165 -46.26 -36.41 104.55
N MET A 1166 -46.34 -37.65 105.03
CA MET A 1166 -46.03 -38.87 104.26
C MET A 1166 -47.30 -39.57 103.75
N ASP A 1167 -47.18 -40.34 102.67
CA ASP A 1167 -48.29 -41.16 102.17
C ASP A 1167 -48.68 -42.30 103.12
N SER A 1168 -49.90 -42.81 102.93
CA SER A 1168 -50.39 -44.03 103.61
C SER A 1168 -49.43 -45.19 103.30
N PRO A 1169 -49.01 -46.01 104.29
CA PRO A 1169 -49.63 -46.19 105.61
C PRO A 1169 -49.06 -45.31 106.74
N TYR A 1170 -48.14 -44.37 106.47
CA TYR A 1170 -47.45 -43.62 107.52
C TYR A 1170 -48.23 -42.40 108.04
N SER A 1171 -48.95 -41.67 107.17
CA SER A 1171 -49.89 -40.62 107.61
C SER A 1171 -50.99 -41.14 108.52
N ALA A 1172 -51.41 -42.39 108.36
CA ALA A 1172 -52.38 -43.00 109.26
C ALA A 1172 -51.82 -43.21 110.68
N LEU A 1173 -50.48 -43.30 110.86
CA LEU A 1173 -49.85 -43.32 112.18
C LEU A 1173 -49.83 -41.94 112.86
N ALA A 1174 -50.06 -40.87 112.10
CA ALA A 1174 -50.06 -39.51 112.60
C ALA A 1174 -51.36 -39.14 113.32
N VAL A 1175 -52.44 -39.92 113.22
CA VAL A 1175 -53.78 -39.60 113.78
C VAL A 1175 -54.28 -40.74 114.69
N SER A 1176 -55.06 -40.39 115.71
CA SER A 1176 -55.70 -41.36 116.63
C SER A 1176 -57.05 -41.86 116.09
N SER A 1177 -57.07 -42.77 115.12
CA SER A 1177 -58.35 -43.29 114.57
C SER A 1177 -58.87 -44.56 115.26
N GLY A 1178 -58.10 -45.17 116.16
CA GLY A 1178 -58.42 -46.48 116.75
C GLY A 1178 -58.34 -47.68 115.77
N GLU A 1179 -58.10 -47.43 114.49
CA GLU A 1179 -57.99 -48.44 113.44
C GLU A 1179 -56.67 -49.21 113.50
N THR A 1180 -56.60 -50.32 112.77
CA THR A 1180 -55.37 -51.10 112.62
C THR A 1180 -54.73 -50.79 111.27
N VAL A 1181 -53.56 -50.17 111.29
CA VAL A 1181 -52.78 -49.82 110.10
C VAL A 1181 -51.65 -50.84 109.92
N THR A 1182 -51.38 -51.26 108.68
CA THR A 1182 -50.25 -52.16 108.39
C THR A 1182 -49.12 -51.34 107.80
N VAL A 1183 -47.97 -51.31 108.48
CA VAL A 1183 -46.74 -50.66 107.97
C VAL A 1183 -45.68 -51.70 107.61
N PRO A 1184 -44.75 -51.43 106.69
CA PRO A 1184 -43.64 -52.32 106.40
C PRO A 1184 -42.82 -52.67 107.65
N THR A 1185 -42.19 -53.84 107.67
CA THR A 1185 -41.39 -54.29 108.82
C THR A 1185 -39.91 -53.96 108.61
N SER A 1186 -39.39 -52.93 109.31
CA SER A 1186 -37.95 -52.64 109.37
C SER A 1186 -37.48 -52.36 110.81
N LEU A 1187 -36.16 -52.33 111.03
CA LEU A 1187 -35.57 -51.97 112.33
C LEU A 1187 -35.89 -50.51 112.70
N ASP A 1188 -35.84 -49.60 111.73
CA ASP A 1188 -36.13 -48.18 111.91
C ASP A 1188 -37.62 -47.94 112.20
N ILE A 1189 -38.52 -48.64 111.51
CA ILE A 1189 -39.96 -48.61 111.80
C ILE A 1189 -40.24 -49.17 113.20
N SER A 1190 -39.51 -50.20 113.63
CA SER A 1190 -39.64 -50.71 115.00
C SER A 1190 -39.17 -49.71 116.06
N ALA A 1191 -38.22 -48.81 115.75
CA ALA A 1191 -37.82 -47.72 116.61
C ALA A 1191 -38.89 -46.61 116.64
N LEU A 1192 -39.43 -46.23 115.47
CA LEU A 1192 -40.53 -45.28 115.34
C LEU A 1192 -41.78 -45.73 116.11
N LEU A 1193 -42.21 -46.98 115.96
CA LEU A 1193 -43.36 -47.53 116.68
C LEU A 1193 -43.15 -47.59 118.20
N ARG A 1194 -41.93 -47.91 118.66
CA ARG A 1194 -41.61 -47.82 120.11
C ARG A 1194 -41.80 -46.40 120.62
N ARG A 1195 -41.32 -45.40 119.87
CA ARG A 1195 -41.49 -43.99 120.24
C ARG A 1195 -42.95 -43.57 120.24
N LEU A 1196 -43.71 -43.87 119.18
CA LEU A 1196 -45.16 -43.59 119.09
C LEU A 1196 -45.94 -44.25 120.23
N ARG A 1197 -45.55 -45.44 120.69
CA ARG A 1197 -46.15 -46.10 121.86
C ARG A 1197 -45.82 -45.37 123.16
N SER A 1198 -44.57 -44.94 123.34
CA SER A 1198 -44.17 -44.17 124.53
C SER A 1198 -44.85 -42.80 124.61
N LEU A 1199 -45.20 -42.22 123.46
CA LEU A 1199 -45.93 -40.96 123.36
C LEU A 1199 -47.47 -41.13 123.35
N GLY A 1200 -47.97 -42.35 123.53
CA GLY A 1200 -49.41 -42.63 123.66
C GLY A 1200 -50.20 -42.64 122.35
N ARG A 1201 -49.56 -42.53 121.17
CA ARG A 1201 -50.23 -42.49 119.85
C ARG A 1201 -50.68 -43.87 119.36
N ILE A 1202 -50.00 -44.94 119.80
CA ILE A 1202 -50.36 -46.33 119.46
C ILE A 1202 -50.48 -47.19 120.72
N ARG A 1203 -51.45 -48.10 120.76
CA ARG A 1203 -51.68 -49.01 121.91
C ARG A 1203 -50.74 -50.22 121.89
N SER A 1204 -50.63 -50.85 120.73
CA SER A 1204 -49.80 -52.04 120.52
C SER A 1204 -49.49 -52.23 119.04
N TYR A 1205 -48.44 -52.98 118.73
CA TYR A 1205 -48.12 -53.39 117.37
C TYR A 1205 -47.58 -54.82 117.38
N ARG A 1206 -47.83 -55.57 116.30
CA ARG A 1206 -47.41 -56.97 116.16
C ARG A 1206 -46.97 -57.26 114.73
N LYS A 1207 -45.80 -57.87 114.57
CA LYS A 1207 -45.32 -58.38 113.27
C LYS A 1207 -46.26 -59.47 112.74
N GLN A 1208 -46.60 -59.43 111.46
CA GLN A 1208 -47.38 -60.51 110.83
C GLN A 1208 -46.53 -61.79 110.74
N ARG A 1209 -47.18 -62.96 110.85
CA ARG A 1209 -46.49 -64.26 110.81
C ARG A 1209 -46.08 -64.70 109.40
N LEU A 1210 -46.71 -64.18 108.33
CA LEU A 1210 -46.58 -64.64 106.94
C LEU A 1210 -46.64 -63.49 105.91
N GLY A 1211 -46.19 -62.29 106.27
CA GLY A 1211 -46.13 -61.12 105.37
C GLY A 1211 -45.09 -60.10 105.85
N ALA A 1212 -44.62 -59.22 104.97
CA ALA A 1212 -43.60 -58.22 105.29
C ALA A 1212 -44.12 -57.00 106.09
N GLY A 1213 -45.31 -57.09 106.69
CA GLY A 1213 -46.00 -56.01 107.40
C GLY A 1213 -46.07 -56.18 108.93
N THR A 1214 -46.11 -55.07 109.64
CA THR A 1214 -46.36 -54.96 111.08
C THR A 1214 -47.72 -54.28 111.27
N ASN A 1215 -48.65 -54.98 111.92
CA ASN A 1215 -49.98 -54.45 112.23
C ASN A 1215 -49.88 -53.57 113.48
N VAL A 1216 -50.29 -52.31 113.36
CA VAL A 1216 -50.21 -51.28 114.40
C VAL A 1216 -51.62 -50.87 114.79
N LYS A 1217 -51.95 -50.97 116.08
CA LYS A 1217 -53.25 -50.57 116.61
C LYS A 1217 -53.14 -49.15 117.18
N LEU A 1218 -53.80 -48.20 116.52
CA LEU A 1218 -53.78 -46.79 116.89
C LEU A 1218 -54.53 -46.57 118.21
N ALA A 1219 -54.16 -45.54 118.96
CA ALA A 1219 -54.97 -45.07 120.07
C ALA A 1219 -56.30 -44.52 119.52
N ALA A 1220 -57.41 -44.78 120.22
CA ALA A 1220 -58.69 -44.16 119.91
C ALA A 1220 -58.76 -42.83 120.67
N ASP A 1221 -59.21 -41.76 120.01
CA ASP A 1221 -59.51 -40.51 120.70
C ASP A 1221 -60.58 -40.78 121.76
N THR A 1222 -60.18 -40.70 123.03
CA THR A 1222 -61.12 -40.55 124.13
C THR A 1222 -61.57 -39.10 124.14
N PRO A 1223 -62.89 -38.81 124.19
CA PRO A 1223 -63.40 -37.44 124.23
C PRO A 1223 -62.84 -36.64 125.42
#